data_AF-D5U7R1-F1
#
_entry.id   AF-D5U7R1-F1
#
_cell.length_a   1.000
_cell.length_b   1.000
_cell.length_c   1.000
_cell.angle_alpha   90.00
_cell.angle_beta   90.00
_cell.angle_gamma   90.00
#
_symmetry.space_group_name_H-M   'P 1'
#
loop_
_entity.id
_entity.type
_entity.pdbx_description
1 polymer ?
#
loop_
_entity_poly.entity_id
_entity_poly.type
_entity_poly.pdbx_seq_one_letter_code
_entity_poly.pdbx_strand_id
1 'polypeptide(L)'
;MRKYKPETKKELKKLVFTDGIKLCYIDTSLITDMSKLFYESKRKDFEGIEDWDVSNVTNMDMMFAYMGYNALVRYSNIDFNPDLSNWNVSKVKSMNNMFAHCSNFDQPLEKWDVSNVEDMSFMFYGANEFNQPLNNWNVSKVKNMRGMFQECENFNQPLNKWDTSNVEDMSNMFTRAKVFNKPLNKWNTSKVKDLSSMFAYCDIFNQNINDWDVSNVTNMDSLFRQCEKLNQPFDKWDTSNVVNMEKTFFSCMKFDQPLNSWNVSNVENMDMMFYMAQTFNQPLDKWNTQKLITAAGLFRFAYKFDNYESLENWNLDNLEEVGTFCDDEDKLHTRLKVYMQAFYPKEDYITITKFNVKEIYNLIAKDKNKRIVRLRKRIESDFSNELSFVTNDYNFKTIEKAEKYAQKKYNAKKEDKKLEFIKDCHVLVKDKSREVNITVIKYIYSEYLSLKRMINRLEKIDNIVNLLDFESFFKFIREIYLENQNTEIAGFIYAMYGGDEALKEISELILLGIDSKVFLIMIKFNIESRYAQSLLYEIYSDTKKNEVLKEAGKMINELIEKMNIGYTEFRLRCMPNYGFTSQGEKILNDDYKLILNNDYSVTLFDIKNNKELKKIPQNLDEKLKEEVKELKKEIPKFINHSTSILSITLIDGDIYSYDLFKEVFIDNYLMNKLASSLIWNLYDKDKKIITTFRYSADGSYSNCDDEDVKINSNNFISLATPAEMDNKTIDKWRKKLENYELSQSINQLTLIKLDKKNLKKEIKKIKSIEASYGAFKAFAKRYDMYTNDVFGYNDTITYTFPANDGDIFTMSSKVDADTEYDEPVDITIDFKKSENKKEISNRFVYTFLVFIISDFRLTDLF
;
A
#
# COMPACT_ATOMS: atom_id res chain seq x y z
N MET A 1 -68.80 25.82 26.71
CA MET A 1 -68.73 24.53 25.97
C MET A 1 -68.25 23.44 26.91
N ARG A 2 -68.70 22.19 26.71
CA ARG A 2 -68.21 21.03 27.48
C ARG A 2 -66.76 20.75 27.04
N LYS A 3 -65.78 20.88 27.94
CA LYS A 3 -64.38 20.53 27.65
C LYS A 3 -64.23 19.00 27.54
N TYR A 4 -63.36 18.54 26.65
CA TYR A 4 -62.86 17.16 26.66
C TYR A 4 -62.00 16.97 27.91
N LYS A 5 -62.21 15.88 28.66
CA LYS A 5 -61.47 15.60 29.89
C LYS A 5 -60.82 14.22 29.82
N PRO A 6 -59.66 14.08 29.13
CA PRO A 6 -58.95 12.82 29.06
C PRO A 6 -58.45 12.40 30.44
N GLU A 7 -58.60 11.12 30.77
CA GLU A 7 -58.09 10.53 32.02
C GLU A 7 -56.71 9.89 31.82
N THR A 8 -56.31 9.65 30.58
CA THR A 8 -55.04 9.02 30.23
C THR A 8 -54.24 9.81 29.18
N LYS A 9 -52.92 9.65 29.17
CA LYS A 9 -52.03 10.19 28.13
C LYS A 9 -52.45 9.77 26.72
N LYS A 10 -52.93 8.53 26.56
CA LYS A 10 -53.37 7.99 25.26
C LYS A 10 -54.61 8.72 24.74
N GLU A 11 -55.57 9.03 25.62
CA GLU A 11 -56.74 9.81 25.28
C GLU A 11 -56.37 11.25 24.92
N LEU A 12 -55.52 11.90 25.73
CA LEU A 12 -55.03 13.24 25.43
C LEU A 12 -54.30 13.28 24.08
N LYS A 13 -53.40 12.32 23.82
CA LYS A 13 -52.68 12.22 22.54
C LYS A 13 -53.64 12.04 21.36
N LYS A 14 -54.70 11.24 21.50
CA LYS A 14 -55.72 11.11 20.45
C LYS A 14 -56.40 12.45 20.14
N LEU A 15 -56.74 13.23 21.17
CA LEU A 15 -57.33 14.57 21.00
C LEU A 15 -56.34 15.54 20.33
N VAL A 16 -55.07 15.51 20.72
CA VAL A 16 -54.01 16.35 20.14
C VAL A 16 -53.82 16.10 18.64
N PHE A 17 -53.97 14.85 18.18
CA PHE A 17 -53.83 14.45 16.77
C PHE A 17 -55.14 14.48 15.98
N THR A 18 -56.25 14.90 16.58
CA THR A 18 -57.55 15.00 15.88
C THR A 18 -57.72 16.41 15.30
N ASP A 19 -57.84 16.50 13.98
CA ASP A 19 -58.07 17.77 13.28
C ASP A 19 -59.35 18.46 13.79
N GLY A 20 -59.27 19.79 13.95
CA GLY A 20 -60.41 20.64 14.34
C GLY A 20 -60.70 20.73 15.84
N ILE A 21 -60.02 19.96 16.70
CA ILE A 21 -60.11 20.12 18.16
C ILE A 21 -59.11 21.19 18.62
N LYS A 22 -59.57 22.39 18.99
CA LYS A 22 -58.73 23.42 19.62
C LYS A 22 -58.23 22.98 21.02
N LEU A 23 -57.00 23.33 21.38
CA LEU A 23 -56.40 22.93 22.66
C LEU A 23 -57.10 23.57 23.87
N CYS A 24 -57.69 24.77 23.73
CA CYS A 24 -58.50 25.43 24.77
C CYS A 24 -59.74 24.62 25.22
N TYR A 25 -60.19 23.65 24.41
CA TYR A 25 -61.32 22.79 24.73
C TYR A 25 -60.94 21.51 25.48
N ILE A 26 -59.68 21.34 25.87
CA ILE A 26 -59.19 20.15 26.58
C ILE A 26 -58.85 20.53 28.03
N ASP A 27 -59.35 19.75 29.00
CA ASP A 27 -59.02 19.84 30.42
C ASP A 27 -57.94 18.79 30.75
N THR A 28 -56.71 19.23 30.99
CA THR A 28 -55.55 18.36 31.25
C THR A 28 -55.31 18.05 32.72
N SER A 29 -56.19 18.50 33.63
CA SER A 29 -55.98 18.45 35.09
C SER A 29 -55.75 17.05 35.68
N LEU A 30 -56.17 15.98 34.98
CA LEU A 30 -55.98 14.59 35.41
C LEU A 30 -54.69 13.94 34.89
N ILE A 31 -53.96 14.60 33.99
CA ILE A 31 -52.83 14.00 33.28
C ILE A 31 -51.54 14.13 34.09
N THR A 32 -50.86 13.01 34.31
CA THR A 32 -49.60 12.94 35.08
C THR A 32 -48.36 12.70 34.21
N ASP A 33 -48.53 12.37 32.93
CA ASP A 33 -47.47 12.06 31.98
C ASP A 33 -47.82 12.68 30.61
N MET A 34 -46.99 13.61 30.16
CA MET A 34 -47.11 14.28 28.86
C MET A 34 -45.96 13.91 27.92
N SER A 35 -45.19 12.88 28.25
CA SER A 35 -44.09 12.43 27.39
C SER A 35 -44.57 12.09 25.98
N LYS A 36 -43.84 12.56 24.98
CA LYS A 36 -44.11 12.36 23.55
C LYS A 36 -45.52 12.77 23.11
N LEU A 37 -46.14 13.74 23.79
CA LEU A 37 -47.52 14.13 23.51
C LEU A 37 -47.67 14.71 22.11
N PHE A 38 -46.77 15.61 21.71
CA PHE A 38 -46.70 16.20 20.37
C PHE A 38 -45.50 15.67 19.56
N TYR A 39 -44.81 14.64 20.02
CA TYR A 39 -43.67 14.05 19.30
C TYR A 39 -44.02 13.74 17.84
N GLU A 40 -43.23 14.31 16.91
CA GLU A 40 -43.43 14.21 15.45
C GLU A 40 -44.82 14.65 14.96
N SER A 41 -45.56 15.41 15.77
CA SER A 41 -46.86 15.96 15.38
C SER A 41 -46.72 16.90 14.19
N LYS A 42 -47.75 16.91 13.32
CA LYS A 42 -47.88 17.85 12.19
C LYS A 42 -48.78 19.04 12.52
N ARG A 43 -49.22 19.16 13.78
CA ARG A 43 -50.13 20.20 14.27
C ARG A 43 -49.48 21.59 14.14
N LYS A 44 -50.25 22.58 13.71
CA LYS A 44 -49.78 23.98 13.55
C LYS A 44 -50.48 24.98 14.47
N ASP A 45 -51.65 24.64 14.99
CA ASP A 45 -52.44 25.46 15.88
C ASP A 45 -52.18 25.06 17.34
N PHE A 46 -51.66 26.00 18.14
CA PHE A 46 -51.40 25.79 19.57
C PHE A 46 -52.26 26.68 20.48
N GLU A 47 -53.27 27.37 19.92
CA GLU A 47 -54.17 28.27 20.64
C GLU A 47 -54.83 27.58 21.85
N GLY A 48 -54.62 28.12 23.05
CA GLY A 48 -55.17 27.63 24.31
C GLY A 48 -54.29 26.61 25.05
N ILE A 49 -53.08 26.33 24.57
CA ILE A 49 -52.12 25.49 25.31
C ILE A 49 -51.60 26.18 26.58
N GLU A 50 -51.57 27.50 26.57
CA GLU A 50 -51.21 28.37 27.69
C GLU A 50 -52.12 28.19 28.92
N ASP A 51 -53.38 27.76 28.69
CA ASP A 51 -54.41 27.56 29.72
C ASP A 51 -54.45 26.12 30.29
N TRP A 52 -53.54 25.23 29.85
CA TRP A 52 -53.51 23.86 30.32
C TRP A 52 -53.07 23.74 31.78
N ASP A 53 -53.80 22.96 32.57
CA ASP A 53 -53.38 22.57 33.91
C ASP A 53 -52.38 21.42 33.81
N VAL A 54 -51.10 21.75 34.02
CA VAL A 54 -49.98 20.78 34.04
C VAL A 54 -49.49 20.48 35.47
N SER A 55 -50.19 20.94 36.51
CA SER A 55 -49.74 20.87 37.92
C SER A 55 -49.65 19.45 38.50
N ASN A 56 -50.17 18.44 37.78
CA ASN A 56 -50.07 17.03 38.13
C ASN A 56 -49.04 16.26 37.28
N VAL A 57 -48.43 16.90 36.28
CA VAL A 57 -47.50 16.26 35.36
C VAL A 57 -46.15 16.01 36.04
N THR A 58 -45.63 14.80 35.86
CA THR A 58 -44.35 14.33 36.43
C THR A 58 -43.30 14.00 35.36
N ASN A 59 -43.71 13.81 34.11
CA ASN A 59 -42.83 13.51 32.98
C ASN A 59 -43.26 14.33 31.74
N MET A 60 -42.32 15.09 31.16
CA MET A 60 -42.48 15.89 29.94
C MET A 60 -41.48 15.50 28.83
N ASP A 61 -40.91 14.31 28.89
CA ASP A 61 -39.89 13.84 27.95
C ASP A 61 -40.39 13.90 26.52
N MET A 62 -39.62 14.55 25.64
CA MET A 62 -39.91 14.66 24.21
C MET A 62 -41.30 15.23 23.91
N MET A 63 -41.90 16.02 24.83
CA MET A 63 -43.27 16.48 24.70
C MET A 63 -43.52 17.21 23.37
N PHE A 64 -42.60 18.07 22.95
CA PHE A 64 -42.65 18.86 21.71
C PHE A 64 -41.56 18.48 20.69
N ALA A 65 -40.80 17.41 20.95
CA ALA A 65 -39.65 17.06 20.15
C ALA A 65 -40.03 16.69 18.70
N TYR A 66 -39.21 17.15 17.75
CA TYR A 66 -39.30 16.77 16.33
C TYR A 66 -40.65 17.06 15.65
N MET A 67 -41.49 17.94 16.21
CA MET A 67 -42.73 18.36 15.56
C MET A 67 -42.45 18.84 14.14
N GLY A 68 -43.07 18.25 13.11
CA GLY A 68 -42.89 18.67 11.72
C GLY A 68 -41.43 18.66 11.24
N TYR A 69 -40.56 17.86 11.88
CA TYR A 69 -39.15 17.78 11.55
C TYR A 69 -38.94 17.28 10.13
N ASN A 70 -38.09 17.98 9.39
CA ASN A 70 -37.69 17.57 8.05
C ASN A 70 -36.21 17.20 8.06
N ALA A 71 -35.93 15.91 7.89
CA ALA A 71 -34.57 15.36 7.89
C ALA A 71 -33.67 15.95 6.79
N LEU A 72 -34.23 16.44 5.67
CA LEU A 72 -33.46 17.07 4.59
C LEU A 72 -32.89 18.42 5.01
N VAL A 73 -33.63 19.19 5.81
CA VAL A 73 -33.23 20.54 6.24
C VAL A 73 -32.78 20.60 7.70
N ARG A 74 -32.96 19.51 8.47
CA ARG A 74 -32.55 19.32 9.87
C ARG A 74 -33.19 20.28 10.89
N TYR A 75 -34.34 20.85 10.58
CA TYR A 75 -35.14 21.65 11.52
C TYR A 75 -36.63 21.34 11.41
N SER A 76 -37.41 21.81 12.40
CA SER A 76 -38.86 21.76 12.40
C SER A 76 -39.46 22.79 11.44
N ASN A 77 -40.39 22.37 10.59
CA ASN A 77 -41.21 23.29 9.79
C ASN A 77 -42.43 23.85 10.56
N ILE A 78 -42.54 23.56 11.86
CA ILE A 78 -43.61 24.06 12.72
C ILE A 78 -43.07 25.23 13.53
N ASP A 79 -43.78 26.36 13.43
CA ASP A 79 -43.50 27.56 14.20
C ASP A 79 -44.06 27.43 15.64
N PHE A 80 -43.43 26.58 16.45
CA PHE A 80 -43.82 26.37 17.84
C PHE A 80 -43.18 27.43 18.73
N ASN A 81 -43.98 28.41 19.15
CA ASN A 81 -43.54 29.47 20.06
C ASN A 81 -44.66 29.99 21.03
N PRO A 82 -45.55 29.14 21.59
CA PRO A 82 -46.60 29.60 22.51
C PRO A 82 -46.05 29.95 23.90
N ASP A 83 -46.58 30.99 24.56
CA ASP A 83 -46.19 31.37 25.93
C ASP A 83 -46.60 30.30 26.95
N LEU A 84 -45.60 29.66 27.56
CA LEU A 84 -45.78 28.62 28.59
C LEU A 84 -45.43 29.10 30.00
N SER A 85 -45.23 30.41 30.19
CA SER A 85 -44.73 30.98 31.45
C SER A 85 -45.66 30.77 32.65
N ASN A 86 -46.95 30.55 32.41
CA ASN A 86 -47.97 30.31 33.46
C ASN A 86 -48.06 28.84 33.91
N TRP A 87 -47.34 27.91 33.28
CA TRP A 87 -47.40 26.50 33.62
C TRP A 87 -46.75 26.21 34.98
N ASN A 88 -47.46 25.43 35.82
CA ASN A 88 -46.91 24.91 37.07
C ASN A 88 -46.20 23.56 36.84
N VAL A 89 -44.89 23.60 36.62
CA VAL A 89 -44.06 22.42 36.36
C VAL A 89 -43.38 21.83 37.62
N SER A 90 -43.76 22.29 38.82
CA SER A 90 -43.07 21.94 40.08
C SER A 90 -43.01 20.44 40.41
N LYS A 91 -43.87 19.59 39.83
CA LYS A 91 -43.85 18.13 40.02
C LYS A 91 -43.07 17.36 38.95
N VAL A 92 -42.60 18.03 37.90
CA VAL A 92 -41.90 17.39 36.79
C VAL A 92 -40.54 16.88 37.26
N LYS A 93 -40.23 15.62 36.94
CA LYS A 93 -38.96 14.97 37.25
C LYS A 93 -38.05 14.83 36.03
N SER A 94 -38.60 14.84 34.83
CA SER A 94 -37.85 14.63 33.60
C SER A 94 -38.36 15.53 32.47
N MET A 95 -37.44 16.24 31.83
CA MET A 95 -37.66 17.15 30.70
C MET A 95 -36.75 16.80 29.52
N ASN A 96 -36.33 15.54 29.42
CA ASN A 96 -35.42 15.05 28.37
C ASN A 96 -35.99 15.40 26.99
N ASN A 97 -35.21 16.06 26.13
CA ASN A 97 -35.62 16.43 24.78
C ASN A 97 -36.92 17.27 24.67
N MET A 98 -37.42 17.91 25.75
CA MET A 98 -38.77 18.49 25.76
C MET A 98 -39.07 19.41 24.56
N PHE A 99 -38.11 20.25 24.16
CA PHE A 99 -38.19 21.21 23.05
C PHE A 99 -37.21 20.90 21.90
N ALA A 100 -36.78 19.64 21.76
CA ALA A 100 -35.80 19.29 20.73
C ALA A 100 -36.32 19.59 19.31
N HIS A 101 -35.53 20.36 18.55
CA HIS A 101 -35.79 20.92 17.24
C HIS A 101 -37.01 21.86 17.15
N CYS A 102 -37.48 22.43 18.27
CA CYS A 102 -38.39 23.57 18.24
C CYS A 102 -37.63 24.85 17.87
N SER A 103 -37.19 24.96 16.61
CA SER A 103 -36.17 25.94 16.20
C SER A 103 -36.51 27.41 16.47
N ASN A 104 -37.79 27.78 16.46
CA ASN A 104 -38.26 29.16 16.72
C ASN A 104 -38.69 29.41 18.18
N PHE A 105 -38.53 28.42 19.07
CA PHE A 105 -38.98 28.55 20.45
C PHE A 105 -38.07 29.47 21.25
N ASP A 106 -38.61 30.58 21.76
CA ASP A 106 -37.89 31.58 22.56
C ASP A 106 -38.79 32.23 23.63
N GLN A 107 -39.68 31.45 24.26
CA GLN A 107 -40.63 31.96 25.26
C GLN A 107 -40.06 31.96 26.68
N PRO A 108 -40.42 32.96 27.53
CA PRO A 108 -39.85 33.10 28.86
C PRO A 108 -40.22 31.93 29.79
N LEU A 109 -39.21 31.25 30.33
CA LEU A 109 -39.36 30.12 31.26
C LEU A 109 -38.82 30.41 32.67
N GLU A 110 -38.43 31.66 32.95
CA GLU A 110 -37.76 32.04 34.21
C GLU A 110 -38.58 31.75 35.48
N LYS A 111 -39.92 31.70 35.37
CA LYS A 111 -40.85 31.47 36.48
C LYS A 111 -41.09 30.00 36.80
N TRP A 112 -40.60 29.09 35.98
CA TRP A 112 -40.77 27.67 36.19
C TRP A 112 -40.00 27.18 37.43
N ASP A 113 -40.69 26.44 38.30
CA ASP A 113 -40.05 25.70 39.38
C ASP A 113 -39.55 24.35 38.87
N VAL A 114 -38.27 24.27 38.52
CA VAL A 114 -37.60 23.05 38.04
C VAL A 114 -36.88 22.28 39.14
N SER A 115 -37.10 22.60 40.42
CA SER A 115 -36.34 22.06 41.56
C SER A 115 -36.48 20.55 41.80
N ASN A 116 -37.42 19.90 41.12
CA ASN A 116 -37.64 18.45 41.16
C ASN A 116 -37.16 17.70 39.91
N VAL A 117 -36.63 18.40 38.90
CA VAL A 117 -36.13 17.78 37.67
C VAL A 117 -34.79 17.11 37.92
N GLU A 118 -34.66 15.84 37.51
CA GLU A 118 -33.44 15.03 37.59
C GLU A 118 -32.75 14.86 36.23
N ASP A 119 -33.47 14.97 35.11
CA ASP A 119 -32.95 14.83 33.74
C ASP A 119 -33.40 16.00 32.84
N MET A 120 -32.43 16.74 32.31
CA MET A 120 -32.60 17.85 31.36
C MET A 120 -31.84 17.60 30.04
N SER A 121 -31.42 16.37 29.79
CA SER A 121 -30.63 16.04 28.61
C SER A 121 -31.38 16.40 27.32
N PHE A 122 -30.69 17.11 26.42
CA PHE A 122 -31.19 17.59 25.13
C PHE A 122 -32.45 18.46 25.19
N MET A 123 -32.80 19.03 26.35
CA MET A 123 -34.07 19.75 26.54
C MET A 123 -34.34 20.81 25.46
N PHE A 124 -33.32 21.55 25.03
CA PHE A 124 -33.40 22.57 23.98
C PHE A 124 -32.60 22.23 22.72
N TYR A 125 -32.25 20.95 22.50
CA TYR A 125 -31.42 20.54 21.36
C TYR A 125 -31.99 21.04 20.03
N GLY A 126 -31.28 21.89 19.28
CA GLY A 126 -31.75 22.44 18.00
C GLY A 126 -32.90 23.46 18.11
N ALA A 127 -33.12 24.04 19.30
CA ALA A 127 -33.93 25.24 19.49
C ALA A 127 -33.08 26.48 19.17
N ASN A 128 -32.85 26.72 17.88
CA ASN A 128 -31.88 27.69 17.38
C ASN A 128 -32.06 29.10 17.95
N GLU A 129 -33.31 29.57 18.04
CA GLU A 129 -33.65 30.93 18.50
C GLU A 129 -33.67 31.08 20.03
N PHE A 130 -33.59 29.99 20.80
CA PHE A 130 -33.74 30.02 22.24
C PHE A 130 -32.63 30.82 22.93
N ASN A 131 -32.99 31.90 23.63
CA ASN A 131 -32.06 32.79 24.32
C ASN A 131 -32.65 33.42 25.60
N GLN A 132 -33.50 32.69 26.31
CA GLN A 132 -34.20 33.19 27.50
C GLN A 132 -33.39 33.04 28.81
N PRO A 133 -33.56 33.95 29.79
CA PRO A 133 -32.81 33.91 31.03
C PRO A 133 -33.23 32.73 31.92
N LEU A 134 -32.28 31.84 32.24
CA LEU A 134 -32.50 30.65 33.08
C LEU A 134 -31.70 30.65 34.40
N ASN A 135 -30.96 31.73 34.68
CA ASN A 135 -30.01 31.77 35.80
C ASN A 135 -30.64 31.57 37.18
N ASN A 136 -31.96 31.77 37.32
CA ASN A 136 -32.67 31.62 38.61
C ASN A 136 -33.26 30.22 38.82
N TRP A 137 -33.12 29.31 37.85
CA TRP A 137 -33.54 27.92 38.01
C TRP A 137 -32.73 27.20 39.10
N ASN A 138 -33.42 26.43 39.93
CA ASN A 138 -32.79 25.51 40.87
C ASN A 138 -32.57 24.15 40.20
N VAL A 139 -31.33 23.90 39.75
CA VAL A 139 -30.94 22.65 39.06
C VAL A 139 -30.21 21.66 39.97
N SER A 140 -30.23 21.86 41.30
CA SER A 140 -29.44 21.06 42.26
C SER A 140 -29.74 19.56 42.26
N LYS A 141 -30.88 19.11 41.71
CA LYS A 141 -31.22 17.69 41.58
C LYS A 141 -30.89 17.08 40.22
N VAL A 142 -30.50 17.90 39.24
CA VAL A 142 -30.22 17.43 37.88
C VAL A 142 -28.95 16.59 37.88
N LYS A 143 -29.03 15.40 37.29
CA LYS A 143 -27.91 14.46 37.13
C LYS A 143 -27.38 14.44 35.70
N ASN A 144 -28.24 14.68 34.72
CA ASN A 144 -27.89 14.62 33.29
C ASN A 144 -28.23 15.95 32.58
N MET A 145 -27.20 16.61 32.06
CA MET A 145 -27.30 17.84 31.25
C MET A 145 -26.76 17.65 29.83
N ARG A 146 -26.56 16.40 29.40
CA ARG A 146 -26.02 16.06 28.09
C ARG A 146 -26.79 16.79 26.99
N GLY A 147 -26.08 17.53 26.14
CA GLY A 147 -26.65 18.19 24.96
C GLY A 147 -27.76 19.21 25.22
N MET A 148 -27.94 19.70 26.45
CA MET A 148 -29.09 20.54 26.83
C MET A 148 -29.29 21.76 25.91
N PHE A 149 -28.19 22.43 25.52
CA PHE A 149 -28.16 23.59 24.61
C PHE A 149 -27.43 23.30 23.30
N GLN A 150 -27.33 22.02 22.92
CA GLN A 150 -26.71 21.65 21.65
C GLN A 150 -27.49 22.30 20.50
N GLU A 151 -26.79 22.92 19.54
CA GLU A 151 -27.36 23.63 18.38
C GLU A 151 -28.31 24.79 18.74
N CYS A 152 -28.31 25.29 19.99
CA CYS A 152 -28.94 26.57 20.35
C CYS A 152 -28.07 27.74 19.87
N GLU A 153 -28.07 28.02 18.57
CA GLU A 153 -27.12 28.94 17.94
C GLU A 153 -27.12 30.35 18.53
N ASN A 154 -28.26 30.84 19.04
CA ASN A 154 -28.42 32.19 19.61
C ASN A 154 -28.27 32.25 21.14
N PHE A 155 -28.08 31.11 21.83
CA PHE A 155 -28.08 31.07 23.29
C PHE A 155 -26.82 31.73 23.89
N ASN A 156 -27.01 32.79 24.68
CA ASN A 156 -25.93 33.51 25.36
C ASN A 156 -26.37 34.10 26.71
N GLN A 157 -27.04 33.30 27.54
CA GLN A 157 -27.55 33.73 28.84
C GLN A 157 -26.66 33.26 30.01
N PRO A 158 -26.59 34.01 31.12
CA PRO A 158 -25.80 33.60 32.28
C PRO A 158 -26.41 32.37 32.96
N LEU A 159 -25.55 31.42 33.35
CA LEU A 159 -25.92 30.18 34.07
C LEU A 159 -25.10 29.97 35.35
N ASN A 160 -24.39 31.00 35.80
CA ASN A 160 -23.39 30.90 36.87
C ASN A 160 -23.96 30.71 38.28
N LYS A 161 -25.28 30.82 38.48
CA LYS A 161 -25.94 30.55 39.77
C LYS A 161 -26.37 29.10 39.94
N TRP A 162 -26.27 28.29 38.88
CA TRP A 162 -26.65 26.88 38.93
C TRP A 162 -25.75 26.09 39.87
N ASP A 163 -26.36 25.26 40.71
CA ASP A 163 -25.67 24.24 41.50
C ASP A 163 -25.58 22.95 40.68
N THR A 164 -24.41 22.69 40.10
CA THR A 164 -24.15 21.52 39.25
C THR A 164 -23.52 20.34 40.01
N SER A 165 -23.48 20.37 41.35
CA SER A 165 -22.75 19.39 42.17
C SER A 165 -23.27 17.93 42.08
N ASN A 166 -24.43 17.72 41.47
CA ASN A 166 -25.00 16.40 41.20
C ASN A 166 -24.95 15.96 39.74
N VAL A 167 -24.44 16.79 38.83
CA VAL A 167 -24.37 16.47 37.41
C VAL A 167 -23.22 15.50 37.14
N GLU A 168 -23.52 14.41 36.43
CA GLU A 168 -22.59 13.33 36.09
C GLU A 168 -22.17 13.35 34.61
N ASP A 169 -23.02 13.89 33.72
CA ASP A 169 -22.80 13.99 32.27
C ASP A 169 -23.12 15.41 31.76
N MET A 170 -22.10 16.05 31.19
CA MET A 170 -22.19 17.36 30.51
C MET A 170 -21.73 17.27 29.05
N SER A 171 -21.60 16.06 28.50
CA SER A 171 -21.17 15.87 27.11
C SER A 171 -22.11 16.61 26.17
N ASN A 172 -21.54 17.23 25.14
CA ASN A 172 -22.25 18.02 24.12
C ASN A 172 -23.08 19.23 24.64
N MET A 173 -23.00 19.62 25.92
CA MET A 173 -23.95 20.55 26.54
C MET A 173 -24.17 21.86 25.76
N PHE A 174 -23.12 22.43 25.17
CA PHE A 174 -23.16 23.65 24.37
C PHE A 174 -22.67 23.43 22.93
N THR A 175 -22.58 22.20 22.44
CA THR A 175 -22.07 21.95 21.08
C THR A 175 -22.85 22.78 20.06
N ARG A 176 -22.17 23.58 19.24
CA ARG A 176 -22.77 24.51 18.25
C ARG A 176 -23.64 25.63 18.83
N ALA A 177 -23.53 25.95 20.13
CA ALA A 177 -24.02 27.21 20.67
C ALA A 177 -23.04 28.34 20.30
N LYS A 178 -23.07 28.75 19.02
CA LYS A 178 -22.02 29.55 18.36
C LYS A 178 -21.67 30.84 19.08
N VAL A 179 -22.66 31.50 19.68
CA VAL A 179 -22.52 32.80 20.36
C VAL A 179 -22.41 32.69 21.89
N PHE A 180 -22.31 31.49 22.45
CA PHE A 180 -22.23 31.31 23.89
C PHE A 180 -20.86 31.75 24.44
N ASN A 181 -20.86 32.74 25.33
CA ASN A 181 -19.64 33.22 25.98
C ASN A 181 -19.93 33.83 27.37
N LYS A 182 -20.62 33.08 28.24
CA LYS A 182 -20.95 33.51 29.62
C LYS A 182 -20.16 32.73 30.67
N PRO A 183 -19.80 33.37 31.81
CA PRO A 183 -19.00 32.72 32.84
C PRO A 183 -19.65 31.45 33.41
N LEU A 184 -18.86 30.39 33.54
CA LEU A 184 -19.24 29.09 34.15
C LEU A 184 -18.33 28.70 35.33
N ASN A 185 -17.51 29.63 35.81
CA ASN A 185 -16.46 29.39 36.81
C ASN A 185 -16.98 29.00 38.21
N LYS A 186 -18.30 29.06 38.45
CA LYS A 186 -18.94 28.65 39.72
C LYS A 186 -19.49 27.23 39.70
N TRP A 187 -19.47 26.57 38.54
CA TRP A 187 -19.95 25.21 38.42
C TRP A 187 -19.03 24.24 39.16
N ASN A 188 -19.64 23.24 39.78
CA ASN A 188 -18.96 22.10 40.38
C ASN A 188 -19.01 20.93 39.38
N THR A 189 -17.85 20.51 38.89
CA THR A 189 -17.68 19.43 37.92
C THR A 189 -17.12 18.14 38.53
N SER A 190 -16.97 18.08 39.86
CA SER A 190 -16.28 16.98 40.55
C SER A 190 -16.88 15.59 40.32
N LYS A 191 -18.14 15.48 39.87
CA LYS A 191 -18.78 14.19 39.52
C LYS A 191 -18.82 13.89 38.02
N VAL A 192 -18.42 14.83 37.17
CA VAL A 192 -18.50 14.70 35.72
C VAL A 192 -17.43 13.74 35.23
N LYS A 193 -17.82 12.75 34.42
CA LYS A 193 -16.91 11.77 33.82
C LYS A 193 -16.62 12.03 32.34
N ASP A 194 -17.59 12.61 31.64
CA ASP A 194 -17.53 12.84 30.20
C ASP A 194 -17.76 14.34 29.90
N LEU A 195 -16.72 14.98 29.34
CA LEU A 195 -16.77 16.35 28.86
C LEU A 195 -16.72 16.42 27.31
N SER A 196 -16.87 15.28 26.63
CA SER A 196 -16.72 15.22 25.18
C SER A 196 -17.65 16.20 24.46
N SER A 197 -17.06 16.92 23.50
CA SER A 197 -17.71 17.91 22.65
C SER A 197 -18.44 19.05 23.37
N MET A 198 -18.28 19.22 24.69
CA MET A 198 -19.11 20.15 25.48
C MET A 198 -19.18 21.57 24.89
N PHE A 199 -18.06 22.10 24.37
CA PHE A 199 -17.99 23.41 23.71
C PHE A 199 -17.65 23.33 22.21
N ALA A 200 -17.74 22.15 21.60
CA ALA A 200 -17.42 22.00 20.19
C ALA A 200 -18.25 22.96 19.33
N TYR A 201 -17.63 23.74 18.45
CA TYR A 201 -18.24 24.75 17.58
C TYR A 201 -18.87 25.93 18.35
N CYS A 202 -18.39 26.24 19.56
CA CYS A 202 -18.66 27.51 20.22
C CYS A 202 -17.62 28.56 19.78
N ASP A 203 -17.83 29.16 18.61
CA ASP A 203 -16.85 29.99 17.90
C ASP A 203 -16.22 31.10 18.76
N ILE A 204 -17.01 31.72 19.65
CA ILE A 204 -16.56 32.85 20.48
C ILE A 204 -16.26 32.51 21.94
N PHE A 205 -16.36 31.24 22.35
CA PHE A 205 -16.16 30.85 23.75
C PHE A 205 -14.71 31.10 24.20
N ASN A 206 -14.54 31.87 25.28
CA ASN A 206 -13.24 32.21 25.85
C ASN A 206 -13.34 32.51 27.36
N GLN A 207 -14.14 31.72 28.10
CA GLN A 207 -14.39 31.94 29.52
C GLN A 207 -13.39 31.19 30.40
N ASN A 208 -12.97 31.81 31.51
CA ASN A 208 -12.07 31.17 32.46
C ASN A 208 -12.82 30.08 33.25
N ILE A 209 -12.43 28.83 33.03
CA ILE A 209 -12.94 27.62 33.71
C ILE A 209 -11.80 26.81 34.34
N ASN A 210 -10.66 27.45 34.60
CA ASN A 210 -9.48 26.80 35.17
C ASN A 210 -9.71 26.27 36.59
N ASP A 211 -10.73 26.77 37.30
CA ASP A 211 -11.07 26.35 38.66
C ASP A 211 -12.01 25.12 38.71
N TRP A 212 -12.35 24.53 37.55
CA TRP A 212 -13.12 23.28 37.51
C TRP A 212 -12.33 22.09 38.05
N ASP A 213 -13.01 21.23 38.81
CA ASP A 213 -12.48 19.93 39.23
C ASP A 213 -12.75 18.90 38.12
N VAL A 214 -11.71 18.56 37.37
CA VAL A 214 -11.77 17.56 36.29
C VAL A 214 -11.11 16.22 36.68
N SER A 215 -10.82 16.01 37.97
CA SER A 215 -10.09 14.84 38.45
C SER A 215 -10.79 13.50 38.15
N ASN A 216 -12.12 13.49 37.96
CA ASN A 216 -12.89 12.31 37.59
C ASN A 216 -13.19 12.18 36.08
N VAL A 217 -12.74 13.12 35.26
CA VAL A 217 -12.98 13.11 33.82
C VAL A 217 -12.09 12.06 33.14
N THR A 218 -12.70 11.20 32.34
CA THR A 218 -12.00 10.18 31.56
C THR A 218 -11.98 10.49 30.07
N ASN A 219 -12.90 11.33 29.58
CA ASN A 219 -13.07 11.64 28.16
C ASN A 219 -13.14 13.16 27.91
N MET A 220 -12.20 13.67 27.11
CA MET A 220 -12.13 15.06 26.66
C MET A 220 -12.15 15.18 25.12
N ASP A 221 -12.66 14.16 24.42
CA ASP A 221 -12.78 14.16 22.96
C ASP A 221 -13.49 15.42 22.46
N SER A 222 -12.87 16.15 21.55
CA SER A 222 -13.44 17.30 20.86
C SER A 222 -13.95 18.42 21.78
N LEU A 223 -13.53 18.45 23.06
CA LEU A 223 -14.05 19.36 24.09
C LEU A 223 -14.14 20.83 23.62
N PHE A 224 -13.09 21.34 22.98
CA PHE A 224 -13.01 22.70 22.44
C PHE A 224 -12.90 22.76 20.92
N ARG A 225 -13.31 21.70 20.21
CA ARG A 225 -13.19 21.65 18.74
C ARG A 225 -13.82 22.89 18.11
N GLN A 226 -13.07 23.67 17.33
CA GLN A 226 -13.49 24.93 16.69
C GLN A 226 -13.90 26.07 17.64
N CYS A 227 -13.42 26.10 18.89
CA CYS A 227 -13.48 27.30 19.72
C CYS A 227 -12.41 28.32 19.28
N GLU A 228 -12.65 29.05 18.20
CA GLU A 228 -11.63 29.91 17.55
C GLU A 228 -11.09 31.05 18.43
N LYS A 229 -11.88 31.53 19.41
CA LYS A 229 -11.47 32.60 20.33
C LYS A 229 -10.83 32.11 21.63
N LEU A 230 -10.77 30.79 21.86
CA LEU A 230 -10.28 30.22 23.11
C LEU A 230 -8.78 30.50 23.30
N ASN A 231 -8.43 31.13 24.43
CA ASN A 231 -7.06 31.30 24.89
C ASN A 231 -7.01 31.50 26.41
N GLN A 232 -7.70 30.66 27.17
CA GLN A 232 -7.72 30.66 28.64
C GLN A 232 -6.80 29.59 29.22
N PRO A 233 -6.16 29.83 30.38
CA PRO A 233 -5.31 28.83 31.01
C PRO A 233 -6.13 27.66 31.57
N PHE A 234 -5.57 26.45 31.48
CA PHE A 234 -6.13 25.19 32.02
C PHE A 234 -5.10 24.43 32.87
N ASP A 235 -4.13 25.15 33.44
CA ASP A 235 -2.96 24.59 34.12
C ASP A 235 -3.28 23.98 35.49
N LYS A 236 -4.46 24.26 36.07
CA LYS A 236 -4.92 23.70 37.35
C LYS A 236 -5.67 22.37 37.22
N TRP A 237 -5.98 21.95 36.01
CA TRP A 237 -6.74 20.74 35.76
C TRP A 237 -5.93 19.48 36.10
N ASP A 238 -6.49 18.61 36.95
CA ASP A 238 -5.97 17.27 37.18
C ASP A 238 -6.47 16.31 36.09
N THR A 239 -5.68 16.12 35.04
CA THR A 239 -6.01 15.23 33.93
C THR A 239 -5.60 13.77 34.15
N SER A 240 -5.22 13.39 35.38
CA SER A 240 -4.61 12.08 35.65
C SER A 240 -5.48 10.88 35.31
N ASN A 241 -6.81 11.04 35.25
CA ASN A 241 -7.76 9.99 34.85
C ASN A 241 -8.19 10.05 33.37
N VAL A 242 -7.74 11.04 32.60
CA VAL A 242 -8.11 11.20 31.19
C VAL A 242 -7.45 10.11 30.36
N VAL A 243 -8.26 9.43 29.55
CA VAL A 243 -7.84 8.37 28.61
C VAL A 243 -7.89 8.86 27.17
N ASN A 244 -8.88 9.69 26.81
CA ASN A 244 -9.09 10.19 25.45
C ASN A 244 -9.01 11.72 25.38
N MET A 245 -8.07 12.23 24.57
CA MET A 245 -7.87 13.67 24.25
C MET A 245 -7.96 13.94 22.73
N GLU A 246 -8.59 13.04 21.97
CA GLU A 246 -8.80 13.22 20.53
C GLU A 246 -9.44 14.59 20.26
N LYS A 247 -8.89 15.37 19.33
CA LYS A 247 -9.45 16.65 18.85
C LYS A 247 -9.75 17.70 19.93
N THR A 248 -9.23 17.57 21.15
CA THR A 248 -9.56 18.48 22.27
C THR A 248 -9.42 19.96 21.90
N PHE A 249 -8.35 20.34 21.19
CA PHE A 249 -8.09 21.71 20.71
C PHE A 249 -8.12 21.83 19.17
N PHE A 250 -8.81 20.92 18.48
CA PHE A 250 -8.92 20.92 17.02
C PHE A 250 -9.45 22.27 16.55
N SER A 251 -8.71 22.99 15.71
CA SER A 251 -9.07 24.29 15.15
C SER A 251 -9.34 25.38 16.21
N CYS A 252 -8.73 25.27 17.40
CA CYS A 252 -8.62 26.38 18.36
C CYS A 252 -7.54 27.36 17.89
N MET A 253 -7.86 28.17 16.88
CA MET A 253 -6.87 28.95 16.13
C MET A 253 -6.05 29.94 16.97
N LYS A 254 -6.55 30.38 18.13
CA LYS A 254 -5.90 31.35 19.03
C LYS A 254 -5.32 30.75 20.31
N PHE A 255 -5.44 29.44 20.50
CA PHE A 255 -5.02 28.79 21.73
C PHE A 255 -3.49 28.71 21.80
N ASP A 256 -2.89 29.24 22.86
CA ASP A 256 -1.45 29.21 23.13
C ASP A 256 -1.19 29.29 24.65
N GLN A 257 -1.73 28.33 25.40
CA GLN A 257 -1.64 28.28 26.87
C GLN A 257 -0.84 27.07 27.33
N PRO A 258 -0.06 27.18 28.42
CA PRO A 258 0.82 26.11 28.88
C PRO A 258 0.01 24.90 29.35
N LEU A 259 0.41 23.70 28.90
CA LEU A 259 -0.22 22.40 29.23
C LEU A 259 0.74 21.42 29.91
N ASN A 260 1.95 21.85 30.23
CA ASN A 260 2.99 21.01 30.83
C ASN A 260 2.66 20.54 32.25
N SER A 261 1.66 21.11 32.91
CA SER A 261 1.14 20.64 34.20
C SER A 261 0.18 19.45 34.07
N TRP A 262 -0.32 19.16 32.87
CA TRP A 262 -1.25 18.04 32.66
C TRP A 262 -0.55 16.70 32.86
N ASN A 263 -1.21 15.82 33.61
CA ASN A 263 -0.80 14.44 33.74
C ASN A 263 -1.45 13.61 32.62
N VAL A 264 -0.67 13.25 31.61
CA VAL A 264 -1.12 12.44 30.46
C VAL A 264 -0.73 10.97 30.55
N SER A 265 -0.30 10.49 31.73
CA SER A 265 0.22 9.12 31.89
C SER A 265 -0.79 8.00 31.66
N ASN A 266 -2.08 8.34 31.63
CA ASN A 266 -3.19 7.46 31.30
C ASN A 266 -3.79 7.69 29.91
N VAL A 267 -3.32 8.69 29.15
CA VAL A 267 -3.86 9.02 27.84
C VAL A 267 -3.41 7.98 26.81
N GLU A 268 -4.37 7.42 26.09
CA GLU A 268 -4.17 6.44 25.02
C GLU A 268 -4.32 7.06 23.62
N ASN A 269 -5.17 8.09 23.48
CA ASN A 269 -5.48 8.73 22.19
C ASN A 269 -5.30 10.27 22.25
N MET A 270 -4.42 10.79 21.39
CA MET A 270 -4.19 12.23 21.17
C MET A 270 -4.42 12.65 19.71
N ASP A 271 -5.16 11.87 18.92
CA ASP A 271 -5.37 12.12 17.51
C ASP A 271 -5.94 13.52 17.28
N MET A 272 -5.28 14.27 16.38
CA MET A 272 -5.68 15.60 15.95
C MET A 272 -5.90 16.61 17.09
N MET A 273 -5.31 16.39 18.27
CA MET A 273 -5.55 17.23 19.46
C MET A 273 -5.26 18.72 19.19
N PHE A 274 -4.19 19.05 18.47
CA PHE A 274 -3.84 20.43 18.07
C PHE A 274 -3.96 20.68 16.56
N TYR A 275 -4.71 19.84 15.84
CA TYR A 275 -4.92 20.02 14.40
C TYR A 275 -5.52 21.40 14.12
N MET A 276 -4.93 22.21 13.24
CA MET A 276 -5.32 23.61 12.97
C MET A 276 -5.30 24.56 14.19
N ALA A 277 -4.62 24.22 15.29
CA ALA A 277 -4.36 25.14 16.40
C ALA A 277 -3.21 26.10 16.02
N GLN A 278 -3.51 27.03 15.12
CA GLN A 278 -2.51 27.81 14.36
C GLN A 278 -1.49 28.56 15.24
N THR A 279 -1.87 28.99 16.44
CA THR A 279 -0.98 29.75 17.35
C THR A 279 -0.25 28.91 18.39
N PHE A 280 -0.64 27.65 18.60
CA PHE A 280 -0.14 26.86 19.72
C PHE A 280 1.37 26.64 19.60
N ASN A 281 2.13 27.10 20.60
CA ASN A 281 3.59 26.96 20.60
C ASN A 281 4.15 26.81 22.02
N GLN A 282 3.58 25.88 22.80
CA GLN A 282 4.00 25.61 24.18
C GLN A 282 4.78 24.30 24.27
N PRO A 283 5.77 24.21 25.19
CA PRO A 283 6.53 22.98 25.40
C PRO A 283 5.70 21.89 26.08
N LEU A 284 5.98 20.62 25.75
CA LEU A 284 5.29 19.41 26.23
C LEU A 284 6.26 18.35 26.80
N ASP A 285 7.40 18.80 27.32
CA ASP A 285 8.51 17.97 27.82
C ASP A 285 8.22 17.22 29.11
N LYS A 286 7.18 17.62 29.86
CA LYS A 286 6.79 16.98 31.13
C LYS A 286 5.79 15.85 30.96
N TRP A 287 5.31 15.63 29.73
CA TRP A 287 4.30 14.61 29.44
C TRP A 287 4.88 13.21 29.48
N ASN A 288 4.34 12.36 30.36
CA ASN A 288 4.61 10.92 30.34
C ASN A 288 3.66 10.22 29.37
N THR A 289 4.14 9.89 28.17
CA THR A 289 3.33 9.28 27.10
C THR A 289 3.36 7.75 27.08
N GLN A 290 3.76 7.09 28.18
CA GLN A 290 3.98 5.64 28.18
C GLN A 290 2.78 4.80 27.71
N LYS A 291 1.54 5.27 27.87
CA LYS A 291 0.32 4.56 27.42
C LYS A 291 -0.21 5.03 26.06
N LEU A 292 0.43 6.01 25.43
CA LEU A 292 0.00 6.56 24.16
C LEU A 292 -0.01 5.49 23.07
N ILE A 293 -1.17 5.28 22.47
CA ILE A 293 -1.41 4.33 21.38
C ILE A 293 -1.40 5.07 20.04
N THR A 294 -2.03 6.25 19.97
CA THR A 294 -2.15 7.03 18.73
C THR A 294 -2.02 8.54 18.93
N ALA A 295 -1.38 9.19 17.94
CA ALA A 295 -1.18 10.64 17.87
C ALA A 295 -1.24 11.15 16.41
N ALA A 296 -2.12 10.57 15.60
CA ALA A 296 -2.31 10.90 14.20
C ALA A 296 -2.75 12.36 14.02
N GLY A 297 -2.02 13.14 13.22
CA GLY A 297 -2.39 14.53 12.95
C GLY A 297 -2.22 15.48 14.12
N LEU A 298 -1.43 15.11 15.15
CA LEU A 298 -1.34 15.86 16.41
C LEU A 298 -1.10 17.37 16.19
N PHE A 299 -0.17 17.75 15.30
CA PHE A 299 0.20 19.14 15.00
C PHE A 299 -0.05 19.54 13.54
N ARG A 300 -0.89 18.80 12.82
CA ARG A 300 -1.17 19.12 11.41
C ARG A 300 -1.90 20.46 11.31
N PHE A 301 -1.43 21.36 10.47
CA PHE A 301 -1.85 22.76 10.33
C PHE A 301 -1.66 23.64 11.59
N ALA A 302 -0.83 23.20 12.55
CA ALA A 302 -0.41 24.01 13.70
C ALA A 302 0.81 24.88 13.34
N TYR A 303 0.61 25.87 12.46
CA TYR A 303 1.71 26.58 11.78
C TYR A 303 2.75 27.26 12.67
N LYS A 304 2.41 27.65 13.90
CA LYS A 304 3.36 28.26 14.85
C LYS A 304 4.03 27.26 15.79
N PHE A 305 3.66 25.99 15.78
CA PHE A 305 4.28 25.02 16.66
C PHE A 305 5.73 24.77 16.20
N ASP A 306 6.69 25.15 17.05
CA ASP A 306 8.13 25.05 16.81
C ASP A 306 8.87 24.41 18.01
N ASN A 307 8.14 23.96 19.04
CA ASN A 307 8.67 23.32 20.24
C ASN A 307 8.84 21.79 20.07
N TYR A 308 9.22 21.31 18.88
CA TYR A 308 9.37 19.87 18.60
C TYR A 308 10.47 19.19 19.43
N GLU A 309 11.47 19.95 19.89
CA GLU A 309 12.51 19.46 20.82
C GLU A 309 11.92 19.03 22.17
N SER A 310 10.84 19.67 22.62
CA SER A 310 10.17 19.28 23.87
C SER A 310 9.60 17.85 23.84
N LEU A 311 9.48 17.24 22.66
CA LEU A 311 8.94 15.89 22.49
C LEU A 311 10.01 14.79 22.61
N GLU A 312 11.29 15.13 22.77
CA GLU A 312 12.42 14.19 22.72
C GLU A 312 12.30 13.04 23.74
N ASN A 313 11.83 13.37 24.94
CA ASN A 313 11.72 12.45 26.08
C ASN A 313 10.43 11.62 26.10
N TRP A 314 9.57 11.76 25.09
CA TRP A 314 8.34 10.98 25.02
C TRP A 314 8.64 9.48 24.94
N ASN A 315 7.94 8.71 25.78
CA ASN A 315 7.94 7.26 25.71
C ASN A 315 6.93 6.82 24.65
N LEU A 316 7.42 6.26 23.55
CA LEU A 316 6.63 5.87 22.37
C LEU A 316 6.61 4.34 22.17
N ASP A 317 6.97 3.59 23.21
CA ASP A 317 7.07 2.12 23.14
C ASP A 317 5.75 1.44 22.77
N ASN A 318 4.62 2.03 23.19
CA ASN A 318 3.27 1.52 22.96
C ASN A 318 2.56 2.16 21.75
N LEU A 319 3.21 3.10 21.05
CA LEU A 319 2.64 3.75 19.88
C LEU A 319 2.35 2.72 18.77
N GLU A 320 1.11 2.69 18.28
CA GLU A 320 0.66 1.81 17.21
C GLU A 320 0.37 2.55 15.91
N GLU A 321 -0.01 3.83 16.01
CA GLU A 321 -0.27 4.73 14.89
C GLU A 321 0.23 6.16 15.18
N VAL A 322 0.78 6.83 14.16
CA VAL A 322 1.29 8.21 14.28
C VAL A 322 0.77 9.12 13.16
N GLY A 323 0.26 8.54 12.05
CA GLY A 323 -0.26 9.30 10.91
C GLY A 323 0.73 10.31 10.35
N THR A 324 0.24 11.29 9.60
CA THR A 324 0.97 12.55 9.38
C THR A 324 1.02 13.32 10.69
N PHE A 325 2.18 13.44 11.33
CA PHE A 325 2.31 14.04 12.66
C PHE A 325 2.22 15.58 12.64
N CYS A 326 2.89 16.22 11.66
CA CYS A 326 2.92 17.66 11.40
C CYS A 326 3.07 17.92 9.89
N ASP A 327 2.95 19.17 9.44
CA ASP A 327 3.12 19.51 8.00
C ASP A 327 4.60 19.65 7.60
N ASP A 328 5.41 20.23 8.48
CA ASP A 328 6.83 20.44 8.25
C ASP A 328 7.62 19.40 9.04
N GLU A 329 7.83 18.26 8.41
CA GLU A 329 8.51 17.11 9.01
C GLU A 329 10.00 17.38 9.23
N ASP A 330 10.59 18.35 8.53
CA ASP A 330 12.00 18.72 8.69
C ASP A 330 12.30 19.28 10.08
N LYS A 331 11.30 19.89 10.73
CA LYS A 331 11.38 20.39 12.10
C LYS A 331 11.35 19.30 13.17
N LEU A 332 10.98 18.07 12.82
CA LEU A 332 10.98 16.97 13.79
C LEU A 332 12.41 16.63 14.21
N HIS A 333 12.60 16.41 15.51
CA HIS A 333 13.87 15.91 16.01
C HIS A 333 14.13 14.49 15.49
N THR A 334 15.41 14.12 15.41
CA THR A 334 15.88 12.89 14.76
C THR A 334 15.17 11.63 15.25
N ARG A 335 14.97 11.44 16.56
CA ARG A 335 14.31 10.25 17.09
C ARG A 335 12.86 10.12 16.60
N LEU A 336 12.06 11.19 16.57
CA LEU A 336 10.71 11.15 15.98
C LEU A 336 10.73 10.87 14.48
N LYS A 337 11.66 11.45 13.70
CA LYS A 337 11.84 11.09 12.28
C LYS A 337 12.13 9.60 12.09
N VAL A 338 12.92 9.00 12.98
CA VAL A 338 13.20 7.56 12.97
C VAL A 338 11.95 6.73 13.31
N TYR A 339 11.09 7.21 14.22
CA TYR A 339 9.76 6.63 14.44
C TYR A 339 8.91 6.71 13.17
N MET A 340 8.82 7.88 12.53
CA MET A 340 8.10 8.04 11.26
C MET A 340 8.61 7.06 10.19
N GLN A 341 9.93 6.96 10.00
CA GLN A 341 10.56 6.02 9.07
C GLN A 341 10.26 4.55 9.40
N ALA A 342 10.21 4.19 10.69
CA ALA A 342 9.88 2.84 11.12
C ALA A 342 8.40 2.50 10.88
N PHE A 343 7.51 3.48 10.96
CA PHE A 343 6.08 3.31 10.73
C PHE A 343 5.72 3.31 9.26
N TYR A 344 6.40 4.11 8.45
CA TYR A 344 6.17 4.33 7.03
C TYR A 344 7.46 4.12 6.21
N PRO A 345 7.95 2.89 6.09
CA PRO A 345 9.26 2.60 5.51
C PRO A 345 9.39 2.82 4.00
N LYS A 346 8.31 3.26 3.33
CA LYS A 346 8.30 3.59 1.90
C LYS A 346 8.55 5.07 1.63
N GLU A 347 8.33 5.91 2.64
CA GLU A 347 8.59 7.34 2.58
C GLU A 347 10.03 7.61 3.05
N ASP A 348 10.57 8.79 2.73
CA ASP A 348 11.90 9.24 3.15
C ASP A 348 11.79 10.32 4.23
N TYR A 349 11.52 9.88 5.46
CA TYR A 349 11.49 10.75 6.65
C TYR A 349 12.90 11.03 7.19
N ILE A 350 13.81 10.09 6.97
CA ILE A 350 15.22 10.22 7.33
C ILE A 350 16.08 9.28 6.48
N THR A 351 17.03 9.86 5.75
CA THR A 351 18.03 9.08 5.02
C THR A 351 19.11 8.58 5.99
N ILE A 352 19.19 7.26 6.16
CA ILE A 352 20.23 6.62 6.99
C ILE A 352 21.45 6.33 6.12
N THR A 353 22.60 6.80 6.54
CA THR A 353 23.87 6.69 5.82
C THR A 353 24.98 6.23 6.75
N LYS A 354 26.11 5.81 6.19
CA LYS A 354 27.32 5.47 6.97
C LYS A 354 27.82 6.58 7.90
N PHE A 355 27.44 7.83 7.64
CA PHE A 355 27.87 8.99 8.41
C PHE A 355 27.00 9.27 9.65
N ASN A 356 25.68 9.01 9.59
CA ASN A 356 24.74 9.33 10.68
C ASN A 356 24.22 8.09 11.42
N VAL A 357 24.48 6.88 10.92
CA VAL A 357 23.90 5.63 11.47
C VAL A 357 24.20 5.38 12.95
N LYS A 358 25.39 5.75 13.43
CA LYS A 358 25.78 5.56 14.85
C LYS A 358 24.93 6.41 15.79
N GLU A 359 24.68 7.66 15.42
CA GLU A 359 23.85 8.59 16.18
C GLU A 359 22.40 8.10 16.23
N ILE A 360 21.85 7.80 15.05
CA ILE A 360 20.49 7.26 14.90
C ILE A 360 20.31 5.99 15.74
N TYR A 361 21.25 5.05 15.66
CA TYR A 361 21.20 3.80 16.41
C TYR A 361 21.17 4.04 17.92
N ASN A 362 22.00 4.95 18.42
CA ASN A 362 22.07 5.28 19.84
C ASN A 362 20.75 5.89 20.36
N LEU A 363 20.12 6.77 19.57
CA LEU A 363 18.82 7.38 19.92
C LEU A 363 17.73 6.33 20.14
N ILE A 364 17.74 5.24 19.36
CA ILE A 364 16.71 4.18 19.41
C ILE A 364 17.16 2.90 20.11
N ALA A 365 18.34 2.88 20.74
CA ALA A 365 18.93 1.66 21.29
C ALA A 365 18.08 1.06 22.43
N LYS A 366 17.39 1.92 23.20
CA LYS A 366 16.56 1.53 24.35
C LYS A 366 15.07 1.35 24.01
N ASP A 367 14.65 1.81 22.84
CA ASP A 367 13.26 1.70 22.39
C ASP A 367 12.84 0.24 22.23
N LYS A 368 11.62 -0.06 22.71
CA LYS A 368 10.98 -1.38 22.69
C LYS A 368 9.83 -1.46 21.70
N ASN A 369 9.45 -0.34 21.07
CA ASN A 369 8.45 -0.34 20.01
C ASN A 369 8.81 -1.39 18.93
N LYS A 370 7.86 -2.27 18.59
CA LYS A 370 8.11 -3.40 17.68
C LYS A 370 8.58 -2.95 16.29
N ARG A 371 8.15 -1.79 15.81
CA ARG A 371 8.56 -1.24 14.49
C ARG A 371 9.99 -0.71 14.55
N ILE A 372 10.34 0.00 15.62
CA ILE A 372 11.71 0.46 15.88
C ILE A 372 12.68 -0.70 16.02
N VAL A 373 12.33 -1.74 16.77
CA VAL A 373 13.18 -2.94 16.90
C VAL A 373 13.46 -3.60 15.55
N ARG A 374 12.46 -3.64 14.64
CA ARG A 374 12.68 -4.13 13.26
C ARG A 374 13.60 -3.24 12.45
N LEU A 375 13.38 -1.93 12.48
CA LEU A 375 14.23 -0.97 11.79
C LEU A 375 15.68 -1.10 12.29
N ARG A 376 15.88 -1.15 13.60
CA ARG A 376 17.19 -1.34 14.24
C ARG A 376 17.91 -2.58 13.72
N LYS A 377 17.22 -3.72 13.63
CA LYS A 377 17.81 -4.97 13.10
C LYS A 377 18.24 -4.86 11.63
N ARG A 378 17.50 -4.14 10.79
CA ARG A 378 17.90 -3.88 9.40
C ARG A 378 19.13 -2.98 9.34
N ILE A 379 19.12 -1.89 10.10
CA ILE A 379 20.26 -0.97 10.19
C ILE A 379 21.54 -1.71 10.64
N GLU A 380 21.44 -2.60 11.64
CA GLU A 380 22.57 -3.44 12.08
C GLU A 380 23.16 -4.30 10.97
N SER A 381 22.34 -4.68 9.98
CA SER A 381 22.79 -5.49 8.86
C SER A 381 23.31 -4.65 7.70
N ASP A 382 22.61 -3.57 7.36
CA ASP A 382 22.94 -2.71 6.22
C ASP A 382 24.23 -1.88 6.50
N PHE A 383 24.53 -1.63 7.79
CA PHE A 383 25.67 -0.82 8.26
C PHE A 383 26.50 -1.56 9.32
N SER A 384 26.67 -2.87 9.15
CA SER A 384 27.38 -3.74 10.10
C SER A 384 28.81 -3.25 10.41
N ASN A 385 29.56 -2.84 9.38
CA ASN A 385 30.92 -2.33 9.51
C ASN A 385 30.95 -1.08 10.39
N GLU A 386 30.06 -0.12 10.13
CA GLU A 386 29.95 1.12 10.87
C GLU A 386 29.48 0.89 12.31
N LEU A 387 28.60 -0.08 12.53
CA LEU A 387 27.99 -0.35 13.83
C LEU A 387 28.75 -1.37 14.70
N SER A 388 29.73 -2.06 14.16
CA SER A 388 30.54 -3.10 14.84
C SER A 388 30.98 -2.73 16.27
N PHE A 389 31.42 -1.49 16.48
CA PHE A 389 31.87 -1.00 17.79
C PHE A 389 30.73 -0.68 18.78
N VAL A 390 29.53 -0.37 18.29
CA VAL A 390 28.37 0.03 19.10
C VAL A 390 27.50 -1.18 19.46
N THR A 391 27.50 -2.21 18.61
CA THR A 391 26.72 -3.43 18.78
C THR A 391 27.42 -4.53 19.59
N ASN A 392 28.62 -4.25 20.11
CA ASN A 392 29.51 -5.20 20.80
C ASN A 392 30.01 -6.36 19.92
N ASP A 393 30.35 -6.07 18.66
CA ASP A 393 31.00 -6.99 17.71
C ASP A 393 30.31 -8.36 17.62
N TYR A 394 29.34 -8.48 16.71
CA TYR A 394 28.63 -9.73 16.41
C TYR A 394 29.52 -10.80 15.74
N ASN A 395 30.85 -10.62 15.75
CA ASN A 395 31.83 -11.56 15.24
C ASN A 395 32.16 -12.62 16.31
N PHE A 396 31.33 -13.65 16.38
CA PHE A 396 31.55 -14.78 17.28
C PHE A 396 32.77 -15.58 16.84
N LYS A 397 33.88 -15.51 17.61
CA LYS A 397 35.09 -16.27 17.30
C LYS A 397 34.97 -17.80 17.51
N THR A 398 34.01 -18.24 18.33
CA THR A 398 33.78 -19.67 18.63
C THR A 398 32.30 -19.96 18.79
N ILE A 399 31.89 -21.22 18.56
CA ILE A 399 30.48 -21.63 18.66
C ILE A 399 29.93 -21.52 20.09
N GLU A 400 30.76 -21.74 21.12
CA GLU A 400 30.35 -21.62 22.54
C GLU A 400 29.91 -20.19 22.88
N LYS A 401 30.57 -19.18 22.28
CA LYS A 401 30.19 -17.78 22.46
C LYS A 401 28.85 -17.48 21.79
N ALA A 402 28.63 -18.01 20.59
CA ALA A 402 27.36 -17.88 19.87
C ALA A 402 26.22 -18.58 20.63
N GLU A 403 26.43 -19.79 21.15
CA GLU A 403 25.46 -20.53 21.95
C GLU A 403 25.07 -19.77 23.22
N LYS A 404 26.05 -19.30 24.00
CA LYS A 404 25.80 -18.51 25.21
C LYS A 404 25.04 -17.22 24.90
N TYR A 405 25.33 -16.59 23.77
CA TYR A 405 24.64 -15.39 23.34
C TYR A 405 23.18 -15.68 22.95
N ALA A 406 22.94 -16.70 22.11
CA ALA A 406 21.61 -17.13 21.70
C ALA A 406 20.75 -17.48 22.92
N GLN A 407 21.28 -18.25 23.88
CA GLN A 407 20.57 -18.59 25.12
C GLN A 407 20.18 -17.36 25.95
N LYS A 408 21.00 -16.31 25.96
CA LYS A 408 20.70 -15.08 26.70
C LYS A 408 19.64 -14.22 26.00
N LYS A 409 19.57 -14.25 24.67
CA LYS A 409 18.74 -13.34 23.87
C LYS A 409 17.42 -13.95 23.42
N TYR A 410 17.37 -15.27 23.24
CA TYR A 410 16.18 -15.99 22.83
C TYR A 410 15.09 -15.91 23.90
N ASN A 411 13.87 -15.53 23.51
CA ASN A 411 12.74 -15.40 24.45
C ASN A 411 11.78 -16.58 24.29
N ALA A 412 12.14 -17.71 24.91
CA ALA A 412 11.37 -18.95 24.92
C ALA A 412 9.86 -18.72 25.19
N LYS A 413 9.52 -17.94 26.24
CA LYS A 413 8.11 -17.67 26.62
C LYS A 413 7.27 -17.05 25.51
N LYS A 414 7.88 -16.25 24.63
CA LYS A 414 7.19 -15.50 23.58
C LYS A 414 7.29 -16.18 22.22
N GLU A 415 8.37 -16.90 21.97
CA GLU A 415 8.77 -17.34 20.63
C GLU A 415 8.57 -18.85 20.42
N ASP A 416 8.57 -19.68 21.46
CA ASP A 416 8.40 -21.13 21.32
C ASP A 416 7.09 -21.50 20.64
N LYS A 417 5.98 -20.81 20.96
CA LYS A 417 4.68 -21.04 20.30
C LYS A 417 4.75 -20.80 18.79
N LYS A 418 5.62 -19.91 18.32
CA LYS A 418 5.78 -19.61 16.88
C LYS A 418 6.80 -20.52 16.19
N LEU A 419 7.58 -21.26 16.97
CA LEU A 419 8.70 -22.09 16.52
C LEU A 419 8.52 -23.54 16.99
N GLU A 420 7.29 -23.96 17.26
CA GLU A 420 6.95 -25.30 17.75
C GLU A 420 7.25 -26.41 16.73
N PHE A 421 7.41 -26.03 15.45
CA PHE A 421 7.85 -26.91 14.38
C PHE A 421 9.35 -27.25 14.46
N ILE A 422 10.14 -26.57 15.28
CA ILE A 422 11.56 -26.86 15.51
C ILE A 422 11.69 -27.66 16.82
N LYS A 423 11.67 -29.00 16.71
CA LYS A 423 11.64 -29.92 17.86
C LYS A 423 12.99 -30.52 18.21
N ASP A 424 13.68 -31.05 17.21
CA ASP A 424 14.99 -31.68 17.32
C ASP A 424 16.03 -30.89 16.50
N CYS A 425 17.33 -31.10 16.77
CA CYS A 425 18.41 -30.41 16.07
C CYS A 425 19.52 -31.39 15.73
N HIS A 426 19.71 -31.62 14.43
CA HIS A 426 20.78 -32.48 13.90
C HIS A 426 21.88 -31.67 13.19
N VAL A 427 21.97 -30.38 13.50
CA VAL A 427 22.97 -29.49 12.93
C VAL A 427 24.26 -29.61 13.71
N LEU A 428 25.36 -29.90 13.03
CA LEU A 428 26.67 -30.07 13.65
C LEU A 428 27.40 -28.73 13.74
N VAL A 429 28.29 -28.62 14.72
CA VAL A 429 29.30 -27.56 14.74
C VAL A 429 30.31 -27.76 13.60
N LYS A 430 31.03 -26.72 13.18
CA LYS A 430 31.89 -26.73 11.97
C LYS A 430 32.93 -27.85 11.91
N ASP A 431 33.47 -28.29 13.05
CA ASP A 431 34.44 -29.39 13.13
C ASP A 431 33.80 -30.79 13.22
N LYS A 432 32.47 -30.87 13.12
CA LYS A 432 31.66 -32.10 13.20
C LYS A 432 31.79 -32.87 14.52
N SER A 433 32.28 -32.23 15.60
CA SER A 433 32.50 -32.88 16.90
C SER A 433 31.22 -33.19 17.68
N ARG A 434 30.16 -32.39 17.50
CA ARG A 434 28.87 -32.52 18.19
C ARG A 434 27.76 -31.76 17.47
N GLU A 435 26.52 -31.99 17.89
CA GLU A 435 25.38 -31.14 17.55
C GLU A 435 25.44 -29.77 18.25
N VAL A 436 24.95 -28.74 17.58
CA VAL A 436 24.76 -27.40 18.15
C VAL A 436 23.52 -27.39 19.04
N ASN A 437 23.52 -26.55 20.07
CA ASN A 437 22.33 -26.36 20.88
C ASN A 437 21.15 -25.84 20.03
N ILE A 438 20.00 -26.52 20.09
CA ILE A 438 18.77 -26.16 19.36
C ILE A 438 18.31 -24.70 19.59
N THR A 439 18.66 -24.11 20.73
CA THR A 439 18.36 -22.69 21.04
C THR A 439 19.03 -21.76 20.03
N VAL A 440 20.19 -22.12 19.46
CA VAL A 440 20.84 -21.36 18.38
C VAL A 440 19.96 -21.34 17.14
N ILE A 441 19.44 -22.50 16.73
CA ILE A 441 18.54 -22.61 15.58
C ILE A 441 17.25 -21.82 15.81
N LYS A 442 16.61 -22.00 16.98
CA LYS A 442 15.41 -21.23 17.34
C LYS A 442 15.68 -19.73 17.38
N TYR A 443 16.85 -19.31 17.86
CA TYR A 443 17.28 -17.91 17.85
C TYR A 443 17.41 -17.38 16.42
N ILE A 444 18.06 -18.12 15.50
CA ILE A 444 18.17 -17.77 14.08
C ILE A 444 16.78 -17.51 13.48
N TYR A 445 15.84 -18.46 13.65
CA TYR A 445 14.48 -18.32 13.15
C TYR A 445 13.73 -17.15 13.81
N SER A 446 13.91 -16.93 15.11
CA SER A 446 13.26 -15.83 15.83
C SER A 446 13.69 -14.45 15.34
N GLU A 447 14.98 -14.30 14.99
CA GLU A 447 15.53 -13.03 14.51
C GLU A 447 14.90 -12.66 13.17
N TYR A 448 14.81 -13.60 12.23
CA TYR A 448 14.13 -13.39 10.95
C TYR A 448 12.61 -13.24 11.10
N LEU A 449 11.95 -14.03 11.97
CA LEU A 449 10.51 -13.90 12.25
C LEU A 449 10.13 -12.48 12.69
N SER A 450 11.02 -11.83 13.45
CA SER A 450 10.77 -10.48 13.94
C SER A 450 10.66 -9.44 12.82
N LEU A 451 11.31 -9.68 11.67
CA LEU A 451 11.34 -8.79 10.50
C LEU A 451 10.09 -8.87 9.61
N LYS A 452 9.21 -9.85 9.84
CA LYS A 452 8.01 -10.11 9.00
C LYS A 452 8.39 -10.28 7.51
N ARG A 453 7.79 -9.51 6.59
CA ARG A 453 8.07 -9.55 5.14
C ARG A 453 9.10 -8.51 4.69
N MET A 454 9.75 -7.81 5.63
CA MET A 454 10.88 -6.92 5.36
C MET A 454 12.20 -7.62 5.72
N ILE A 455 12.32 -8.90 5.37
CA ILE A 455 13.51 -9.70 5.69
C ILE A 455 14.63 -9.30 4.75
N ASN A 456 15.77 -8.96 5.34
CA ASN A 456 17.08 -8.92 4.71
C ASN A 456 17.95 -9.97 5.39
N ARG A 457 18.97 -10.45 4.68
CA ARG A 457 20.01 -11.30 5.24
C ARG A 457 20.69 -10.55 6.39
N LEU A 458 20.81 -11.19 7.56
CA LEU A 458 21.35 -10.57 8.77
C LEU A 458 22.80 -11.00 8.99
N GLU A 459 23.76 -10.07 8.92
CA GLU A 459 25.19 -10.40 9.07
C GLU A 459 25.50 -11.09 10.41
N LYS A 460 24.88 -10.64 11.50
CA LYS A 460 24.98 -11.28 12.82
C LYS A 460 24.60 -12.76 12.77
N ILE A 461 23.61 -13.12 11.98
CA ILE A 461 23.18 -14.51 11.82
C ILE A 461 24.15 -15.27 10.92
N ASP A 462 24.65 -14.66 9.85
CA ASP A 462 25.68 -15.27 9.01
C ASP A 462 26.95 -15.62 9.81
N ASN A 463 27.37 -14.75 10.73
CA ASN A 463 28.49 -15.03 11.64
C ASN A 463 28.24 -16.24 12.55
N ILE A 464 26.99 -16.53 12.91
CA ILE A 464 26.62 -17.74 13.66
C ILE A 464 26.61 -18.96 12.73
N VAL A 465 25.96 -18.85 11.56
CA VAL A 465 25.86 -19.95 10.58
C VAL A 465 27.25 -20.38 10.09
N ASN A 466 28.20 -19.45 9.95
CA ASN A 466 29.59 -19.72 9.56
C ASN A 466 30.40 -20.57 10.57
N LEU A 467 29.87 -20.74 11.79
CA LEU A 467 30.41 -21.61 12.86
C LEU A 467 29.76 -23.00 12.89
N LEU A 468 28.77 -23.24 12.04
CA LEU A 468 28.10 -24.53 11.87
C LEU A 468 28.72 -25.29 10.70
N ASP A 469 28.51 -26.60 10.68
CA ASP A 469 28.76 -27.40 9.49
C ASP A 469 27.64 -27.15 8.47
N PHE A 470 28.00 -26.65 7.30
CA PHE A 470 27.02 -26.19 6.30
C PHE A 470 26.17 -27.33 5.74
N GLU A 471 26.73 -28.53 5.57
CA GLU A 471 26.01 -29.68 5.01
C GLU A 471 24.89 -30.15 5.94
N SER A 472 25.19 -30.33 7.23
CA SER A 472 24.17 -30.66 8.24
C SER A 472 23.17 -29.53 8.44
N PHE A 473 23.61 -28.26 8.40
CA PHE A 473 22.69 -27.11 8.47
C PHE A 473 21.74 -27.05 7.27
N PHE A 474 22.25 -27.20 6.05
CA PHE A 474 21.47 -27.19 4.81
C PHE A 474 20.41 -28.30 4.81
N LYS A 475 20.81 -29.52 5.15
CA LYS A 475 19.88 -30.66 5.26
C LYS A 475 18.78 -30.37 6.27
N PHE A 476 19.13 -29.82 7.43
CA PHE A 476 18.18 -29.49 8.47
C PHE A 476 17.16 -28.42 8.05
N ILE A 477 17.61 -27.29 7.47
CA ILE A 477 16.68 -26.24 7.02
C ILE A 477 15.78 -26.69 5.88
N ARG A 478 16.26 -27.59 5.02
CA ARG A 478 15.48 -28.27 3.98
C ARG A 478 14.39 -29.15 4.59
N GLU A 479 14.73 -30.02 5.54
CA GLU A 479 13.77 -30.88 6.24
C GLU A 479 12.68 -30.05 6.95
N ILE A 480 13.09 -28.99 7.67
CA ILE A 480 12.15 -28.06 8.31
C ILE A 480 11.19 -27.45 7.30
N TYR A 481 11.67 -27.02 6.13
CA TYR A 481 10.81 -26.48 5.08
C TYR A 481 9.84 -27.52 4.53
N LEU A 482 10.32 -28.72 4.20
CA LEU A 482 9.51 -29.80 3.64
C LEU A 482 8.38 -30.23 4.58
N GLU A 483 8.65 -30.30 5.88
CA GLU A 483 7.65 -30.65 6.90
C GLU A 483 6.68 -29.49 7.20
N ASN A 484 7.04 -28.24 6.86
CA ASN A 484 6.32 -27.03 7.28
C ASN A 484 6.12 -26.01 6.15
N GLN A 485 5.75 -26.46 4.96
CA GLN A 485 5.63 -25.62 3.75
C GLN A 485 4.72 -24.38 3.91
N ASN A 486 3.72 -24.45 4.79
CA ASN A 486 2.82 -23.33 5.09
C ASN A 486 3.45 -22.23 5.96
N THR A 487 4.69 -22.42 6.42
CA THR A 487 5.38 -21.48 7.31
C THR A 487 6.36 -20.63 6.50
N GLU A 488 5.99 -19.39 6.20
CA GLU A 488 6.81 -18.46 5.38
C GLU A 488 8.28 -18.40 5.83
N ILE A 489 8.53 -18.39 7.14
CA ILE A 489 9.91 -18.28 7.67
C ILE A 489 10.79 -19.47 7.33
N ALA A 490 10.22 -20.68 7.28
CA ALA A 490 10.96 -21.88 6.91
C ALA A 490 11.41 -21.76 5.45
N GLY A 491 10.52 -21.32 4.57
CA GLY A 491 10.85 -21.04 3.17
C GLY A 491 11.88 -19.92 3.00
N PHE A 492 11.78 -18.83 3.78
CA PHE A 492 12.75 -17.73 3.71
C PHE A 492 14.17 -18.17 4.08
N ILE A 493 14.31 -18.93 5.18
CA ILE A 493 15.61 -19.42 5.63
C ILE A 493 16.15 -20.46 4.66
N TYR A 494 15.31 -21.37 4.17
CA TYR A 494 15.73 -22.37 3.20
C TYR A 494 16.20 -21.72 1.89
N ALA A 495 15.43 -20.78 1.33
CA ALA A 495 15.82 -20.03 0.15
C ALA A 495 17.13 -19.24 0.37
N MET A 496 17.26 -18.55 1.51
CA MET A 496 18.41 -17.69 1.79
C MET A 496 19.74 -18.45 1.91
N TYR A 497 19.72 -19.63 2.54
CA TYR A 497 20.94 -20.40 2.79
C TYR A 497 21.13 -21.58 1.84
N GLY A 498 20.08 -22.02 1.16
CA GLY A 498 20.13 -23.12 0.19
C GLY A 498 20.35 -22.72 -1.26
N GLY A 499 20.37 -21.42 -1.57
CA GLY A 499 20.72 -20.93 -2.90
C GLY A 499 19.77 -21.42 -4.00
N ASP A 500 20.34 -21.65 -5.19
CA ASP A 500 19.59 -22.09 -6.37
C ASP A 500 18.94 -23.46 -6.20
N GLU A 501 19.56 -24.36 -5.44
CA GLU A 501 18.99 -25.69 -5.14
C GLU A 501 17.67 -25.55 -4.36
N ALA A 502 17.66 -24.70 -3.33
CA ALA A 502 16.45 -24.42 -2.58
C ALA A 502 15.40 -23.71 -3.43
N LEU A 503 15.78 -22.68 -4.20
CA LEU A 503 14.84 -21.98 -5.08
C LEU A 503 14.18 -22.93 -6.08
N LYS A 504 14.95 -23.86 -6.66
CA LYS A 504 14.43 -24.86 -7.58
C LYS A 504 13.44 -25.78 -6.89
N GLU A 505 13.79 -26.38 -5.76
CA GLU A 505 12.89 -27.27 -5.04
C GLU A 505 11.61 -26.55 -4.56
N ILE A 506 11.76 -25.32 -4.05
CA ILE A 506 10.62 -24.47 -3.65
C ILE A 506 9.72 -24.20 -4.87
N SER A 507 10.29 -23.86 -6.02
CA SER A 507 9.51 -23.60 -7.24
C SER A 507 8.72 -24.83 -7.71
N GLU A 508 9.32 -26.02 -7.61
CA GLU A 508 8.68 -27.30 -7.99
C GLU A 508 7.55 -27.70 -7.03
N LEU A 509 7.64 -27.34 -5.75
CA LEU A 509 6.65 -27.68 -4.73
C LEU A 509 5.46 -26.72 -4.68
N ILE A 510 5.61 -25.46 -5.12
CA ILE A 510 4.54 -24.45 -5.13
C ILE A 510 3.57 -24.65 -6.32
N LEU A 511 3.10 -25.88 -6.56
CA LEU A 511 2.19 -26.25 -7.68
C LEU A 511 0.87 -25.45 -7.79
N LEU A 512 0.58 -24.53 -6.85
CA LEU A 512 -0.51 -23.55 -6.92
C LEU A 512 0.01 -22.13 -6.57
N GLY A 513 0.77 -21.48 -7.46
CA GLY A 513 0.98 -20.03 -7.41
C GLY A 513 2.41 -19.56 -7.18
N ILE A 514 3.29 -19.91 -8.12
CA ILE A 514 4.66 -19.35 -8.31
C ILE A 514 4.65 -17.80 -8.24
N ASP A 515 3.53 -17.21 -8.62
CA ASP A 515 3.28 -15.77 -8.68
C ASP A 515 2.81 -15.18 -7.33
N SER A 516 3.73 -14.99 -6.37
CA SER A 516 3.46 -14.31 -5.10
C SER A 516 4.60 -13.39 -4.65
N LYS A 517 4.26 -12.31 -3.92
CA LYS A 517 5.26 -11.41 -3.32
C LYS A 517 6.20 -12.11 -2.33
N VAL A 518 5.72 -13.17 -1.68
CA VAL A 518 6.52 -13.97 -0.75
C VAL A 518 7.65 -14.68 -1.50
N PHE A 519 7.35 -15.24 -2.67
CA PHE A 519 8.36 -15.92 -3.47
C PHE A 519 9.36 -14.95 -4.11
N LEU A 520 8.92 -13.75 -4.52
CA LEU A 520 9.84 -12.69 -4.95
C LEU A 520 10.86 -12.32 -3.87
N ILE A 521 10.46 -12.29 -2.59
CA ILE A 521 11.39 -12.07 -1.46
C ILE A 521 12.41 -13.22 -1.38
N MET A 522 11.99 -14.47 -1.57
CA MET A 522 12.89 -15.62 -1.57
C MET A 522 13.92 -15.55 -2.70
N ILE A 523 13.47 -15.22 -3.92
CA ILE A 523 14.33 -15.01 -5.09
C ILE A 523 15.34 -13.89 -4.82
N LYS A 524 14.91 -12.80 -4.17
CA LYS A 524 15.76 -11.65 -3.85
C LYS A 524 17.02 -12.05 -3.05
N PHE A 525 16.95 -13.07 -2.20
CA PHE A 525 18.12 -13.50 -1.40
C PHE A 525 19.28 -14.02 -2.25
N ASN A 526 19.00 -14.56 -3.44
CA ASN A 526 20.00 -15.13 -4.34
C ASN A 526 19.98 -14.45 -5.71
N ILE A 527 19.52 -13.20 -5.79
CA ILE A 527 19.25 -12.53 -7.07
C ILE A 527 20.49 -12.31 -7.95
N GLU A 528 21.69 -12.44 -7.39
CA GLU A 528 22.95 -12.43 -8.15
C GLU A 528 23.13 -13.71 -8.99
N SER A 529 22.44 -14.80 -8.66
CA SER A 529 22.53 -16.05 -9.41
C SER A 529 21.74 -15.97 -10.72
N ARG A 530 22.23 -16.67 -11.75
CA ARG A 530 21.56 -16.80 -13.04
C ARG A 530 20.18 -17.41 -12.91
N TYR A 531 20.06 -18.46 -12.10
CA TYR A 531 18.80 -19.16 -11.91
C TYR A 531 17.74 -18.24 -11.28
N ALA A 532 18.09 -17.46 -10.26
CA ALA A 532 17.19 -16.51 -9.63
C ALA A 532 16.75 -15.39 -10.59
N GLN A 533 17.66 -14.89 -11.44
CA GLN A 533 17.34 -13.89 -12.48
C GLN A 533 16.37 -14.46 -13.51
N SER A 534 16.64 -15.66 -14.04
CA SER A 534 15.75 -16.35 -14.98
C SER A 534 14.37 -16.57 -14.37
N LEU A 535 14.31 -17.05 -13.13
CA LEU A 535 13.06 -17.32 -12.43
C LEU A 535 12.27 -16.03 -12.15
N LEU A 536 12.95 -14.93 -11.80
CA LEU A 536 12.32 -13.61 -11.67
C LEU A 536 11.70 -13.17 -12.99
N TYR A 537 12.42 -13.33 -14.10
CA TYR A 537 11.96 -12.94 -15.42
C TYR A 537 10.80 -13.81 -15.92
N GLU A 538 10.83 -15.12 -15.65
CA GLU A 538 9.71 -16.04 -15.92
C GLU A 538 8.45 -15.58 -15.18
N ILE A 539 8.55 -15.31 -13.88
CA ILE A 539 7.43 -14.78 -13.08
C ILE A 539 6.92 -13.46 -13.65
N TYR A 540 7.82 -12.53 -13.97
CA TYR A 540 7.45 -11.24 -14.54
C TYR A 540 6.72 -11.39 -15.89
N SER A 541 7.13 -12.35 -16.72
CA SER A 541 6.56 -12.55 -18.05
C SER A 541 5.21 -13.26 -18.04
N ASP A 542 5.00 -14.17 -17.08
CA ASP A 542 3.82 -15.06 -17.05
C ASP A 542 2.76 -14.66 -16.02
N THR A 543 3.09 -13.78 -15.07
CA THR A 543 2.17 -13.33 -14.03
C THR A 543 0.94 -12.64 -14.61
N LYS A 544 -0.23 -12.95 -14.04
CA LYS A 544 -1.48 -12.22 -14.29
C LYS A 544 -1.83 -11.28 -13.13
N LYS A 545 -1.05 -11.28 -12.05
CA LYS A 545 -1.29 -10.47 -10.87
C LYS A 545 -0.54 -9.15 -10.99
N ASN A 546 -1.27 -8.07 -11.23
CA ASN A 546 -0.71 -6.71 -11.35
C ASN A 546 0.23 -6.33 -10.20
N GLU A 547 -0.05 -6.76 -8.97
CA GLU A 547 0.81 -6.47 -7.83
C GLU A 547 2.16 -7.17 -7.88
N VAL A 548 2.23 -8.39 -8.41
CA VAL A 548 3.49 -9.14 -8.53
C VAL A 548 4.25 -8.66 -9.76
N LEU A 549 3.56 -8.38 -10.87
CA LEU A 549 4.13 -7.75 -12.07
C LEU A 549 4.89 -6.47 -11.71
N LYS A 550 4.26 -5.58 -10.93
CA LYS A 550 4.89 -4.32 -10.49
C LYS A 550 6.12 -4.54 -9.64
N GLU A 551 6.06 -5.47 -8.68
CA GLU A 551 7.18 -5.75 -7.78
C GLU A 551 8.35 -6.41 -8.53
N ALA A 552 8.07 -7.41 -9.37
CA ALA A 552 9.07 -8.09 -10.19
C ALA A 552 9.71 -7.12 -11.20
N GLY A 553 8.91 -6.27 -11.86
CA GLY A 553 9.41 -5.24 -12.77
C GLY A 553 10.33 -4.24 -12.06
N LYS A 554 9.99 -3.83 -10.84
CA LYS A 554 10.88 -2.99 -10.02
C LYS A 554 12.21 -3.70 -9.72
N MET A 555 12.16 -4.96 -9.30
CA MET A 555 13.37 -5.76 -9.03
C MET A 555 14.25 -5.91 -10.28
N ILE A 556 13.63 -6.16 -11.45
CA ILE A 556 14.35 -6.26 -12.73
C ILE A 556 15.05 -4.93 -13.06
N ASN A 557 14.37 -3.79 -12.92
CA ASN A 557 14.97 -2.48 -13.19
C ASN A 557 16.17 -2.21 -12.26
N GLU A 558 16.03 -2.48 -10.96
CA GLU A 558 17.12 -2.35 -9.97
C GLU A 558 18.33 -3.23 -10.36
N LEU A 559 18.10 -4.44 -10.87
CA LEU A 559 19.17 -5.34 -11.32
C LEU A 559 19.84 -4.85 -12.59
N ILE A 560 19.07 -4.39 -13.57
CA ILE A 560 19.59 -3.88 -14.84
C ILE A 560 20.49 -2.67 -14.61
N GLU A 561 20.08 -1.74 -13.74
CA GLU A 561 20.89 -0.61 -13.32
C GLU A 561 22.18 -1.06 -12.62
N LYS A 562 22.08 -2.03 -11.69
CA LYS A 562 23.25 -2.58 -10.97
C LYS A 562 24.24 -3.28 -11.92
N MET A 563 23.74 -4.02 -12.91
CA MET A 563 24.54 -4.75 -13.88
C MET A 563 25.06 -3.85 -15.02
N ASN A 564 24.51 -2.65 -15.18
CA ASN A 564 24.81 -1.72 -16.26
C ASN A 564 24.65 -2.35 -17.65
N ILE A 565 23.49 -2.99 -17.88
CA ILE A 565 23.11 -3.62 -19.16
C ILE A 565 21.77 -3.06 -19.66
N GLY A 566 21.39 -3.39 -20.90
CA GLY A 566 20.06 -3.07 -21.44
C GLY A 566 19.00 -4.12 -21.08
N TYR A 567 17.71 -3.76 -21.24
CA TYR A 567 16.60 -4.69 -20.98
C TYR A 567 16.59 -5.90 -21.93
N THR A 568 16.85 -5.70 -23.23
CA THR A 568 16.94 -6.78 -24.22
C THR A 568 18.05 -7.77 -23.88
N GLU A 569 19.21 -7.27 -23.46
CA GLU A 569 20.32 -8.10 -23.00
C GLU A 569 19.95 -8.91 -21.75
N PHE A 570 19.29 -8.29 -20.77
CA PHE A 570 18.79 -8.98 -19.57
C PHE A 570 17.85 -10.13 -19.94
N ARG A 571 16.91 -9.91 -20.88
CA ARG A 571 15.98 -10.96 -21.36
C ARG A 571 16.74 -12.13 -21.98
N LEU A 572 17.71 -11.86 -22.86
CA LEU A 572 18.55 -12.90 -23.48
C LEU A 572 19.31 -13.72 -22.44
N ARG A 573 19.90 -13.06 -21.43
CA ARG A 573 20.59 -13.73 -20.31
C ARG A 573 19.65 -14.61 -19.48
N CYS A 574 18.37 -14.28 -19.43
CA CYS A 574 17.37 -15.01 -18.65
C CYS A 574 16.71 -16.17 -19.41
N MET A 575 17.03 -16.38 -20.70
CA MET A 575 16.39 -17.41 -21.53
C MET A 575 16.60 -18.81 -20.93
N PRO A 576 15.52 -19.57 -20.66
CA PRO A 576 15.64 -20.90 -20.08
C PRO A 576 16.33 -21.87 -21.06
N ASN A 577 17.07 -22.83 -20.52
CA ASN A 577 17.56 -24.00 -21.27
C ASN A 577 16.75 -25.27 -20.96
N TYR A 578 15.76 -25.18 -20.06
CA TYR A 578 14.93 -26.28 -19.54
C TYR A 578 15.69 -27.50 -19.01
N GLY A 579 16.99 -27.35 -18.69
CA GLY A 579 17.87 -28.44 -18.27
C GLY A 579 18.36 -29.34 -19.38
N PHE A 580 18.24 -28.94 -20.66
CA PHE A 580 18.92 -29.62 -21.76
C PHE A 580 20.41 -29.28 -21.77
N THR A 581 21.25 -30.28 -22.05
CA THR A 581 22.68 -30.10 -22.29
C THR A 581 22.92 -29.43 -23.66
N SER A 582 24.16 -29.04 -23.93
CA SER A 582 24.58 -28.53 -25.24
C SER A 582 24.45 -29.53 -26.38
N GLN A 583 24.17 -30.80 -26.10
CA GLN A 583 23.84 -31.83 -27.09
C GLN A 583 22.33 -32.04 -27.28
N GLY A 584 21.49 -31.26 -26.59
CA GLY A 584 20.03 -31.40 -26.68
C GLY A 584 19.46 -32.58 -25.89
N GLU A 585 20.21 -33.08 -24.91
CA GLU A 585 19.77 -34.18 -24.04
C GLU A 585 19.36 -33.68 -22.66
N LYS A 586 18.31 -34.24 -22.08
CA LYS A 586 17.93 -34.02 -20.68
C LYS A 586 17.65 -35.36 -20.02
N ILE A 587 18.46 -35.72 -19.03
CA ILE A 587 18.28 -36.97 -18.27
C ILE A 587 17.08 -36.79 -17.33
N LEU A 588 16.12 -37.71 -17.41
CA LEU A 588 14.96 -37.73 -16.50
C LEU A 588 15.24 -38.65 -15.31
N ASN A 589 15.80 -39.84 -15.57
CA ASN A 589 16.26 -40.81 -14.58
C ASN A 589 17.24 -41.82 -15.23
N ASP A 590 17.60 -42.88 -14.50
CA ASP A 590 18.51 -43.93 -14.98
C ASP A 590 18.02 -44.68 -16.23
N ASP A 591 16.71 -44.64 -16.52
CA ASP A 591 16.08 -45.41 -17.59
C ASP A 591 15.72 -44.56 -18.81
N TYR A 592 15.46 -43.26 -18.62
CA TYR A 592 14.88 -42.40 -19.64
C TYR A 592 15.57 -41.04 -19.75
N LYS A 593 15.72 -40.57 -20.98
CA LYS A 593 16.14 -39.20 -21.31
C LYS A 593 15.21 -38.57 -22.35
N LEU A 594 15.20 -37.25 -22.41
CA LEU A 594 14.59 -36.49 -23.48
C LEU A 594 15.65 -36.05 -24.48
N ILE A 595 15.30 -36.13 -25.76
CA ILE A 595 16.08 -35.62 -26.88
C ILE A 595 15.28 -34.51 -27.54
N LEU A 596 15.88 -33.32 -27.66
CA LEU A 596 15.33 -32.24 -28.46
C LEU A 596 15.79 -32.38 -29.91
N ASN A 597 14.83 -32.56 -30.81
CA ASN A 597 15.11 -32.80 -32.22
C ASN A 597 15.35 -31.51 -33.04
N ASN A 598 15.85 -31.70 -34.26
CA ASN A 598 16.07 -30.64 -35.25
C ASN A 598 14.79 -29.92 -35.73
N ASP A 599 13.59 -30.37 -35.36
CA ASP A 599 12.32 -29.67 -35.58
C ASP A 599 11.74 -29.06 -34.29
N TYR A 600 12.51 -29.07 -33.19
CA TYR A 600 12.11 -28.67 -31.83
C TYR A 600 11.08 -29.61 -31.17
N SER A 601 10.78 -30.76 -31.79
CA SER A 601 10.01 -31.80 -31.12
C SER A 601 10.84 -32.48 -30.03
N VAL A 602 10.19 -32.84 -28.94
CA VAL A 602 10.82 -33.55 -27.82
C VAL A 602 10.47 -35.03 -27.90
N THR A 603 11.50 -35.87 -28.02
CA THR A 603 11.37 -37.33 -28.06
C THR A 603 11.82 -37.93 -26.74
N LEU A 604 11.04 -38.88 -26.22
CA LEU A 604 11.42 -39.66 -25.06
C LEU A 604 12.24 -40.86 -25.52
N PHE A 605 13.40 -41.08 -24.92
CA PHE A 605 14.35 -42.12 -25.29
C PHE A 605 14.58 -43.07 -24.12
N ASP A 606 14.47 -44.38 -24.39
CA ASP A 606 14.79 -45.46 -23.47
C ASP A 606 16.30 -45.74 -23.55
N ILE A 607 17.01 -45.42 -22.46
CA ILE A 607 18.47 -45.53 -22.36
C ILE A 607 18.90 -46.99 -22.41
N LYS A 608 18.20 -47.87 -21.67
CA LYS A 608 18.55 -49.29 -21.55
C LYS A 608 18.37 -50.05 -22.86
N ASN A 609 17.28 -49.78 -23.57
CA ASN A 609 16.95 -50.45 -24.82
C ASN A 609 17.44 -49.70 -26.07
N ASN A 610 18.13 -48.57 -25.89
CA ASN A 610 18.66 -47.71 -26.94
C ASN A 610 17.62 -47.40 -28.03
N LYS A 611 16.42 -46.96 -27.61
CA LYS A 611 15.27 -46.82 -28.51
C LYS A 611 14.40 -45.60 -28.20
N GLU A 612 13.97 -44.91 -29.26
CA GLU A 612 12.95 -43.85 -29.19
C GLU A 612 11.55 -44.38 -28.90
N LEU A 613 10.83 -43.68 -28.03
CA LEU A 613 9.50 -44.02 -27.59
C LEU A 613 8.46 -43.10 -28.22
N LYS A 614 7.54 -43.69 -28.99
CA LYS A 614 6.42 -42.97 -29.62
C LYS A 614 5.34 -42.53 -28.62
N LYS A 615 5.29 -43.15 -27.44
CA LYS A 615 4.33 -42.84 -26.37
C LYS A 615 5.05 -42.85 -25.03
N ILE A 616 4.56 -42.04 -24.10
CA ILE A 616 5.04 -42.01 -22.72
C ILE A 616 4.70 -43.37 -22.08
N PRO A 617 5.68 -44.10 -21.50
CA PRO A 617 5.45 -45.37 -20.83
C PRO A 617 4.42 -45.26 -19.70
N GLN A 618 3.55 -46.27 -19.57
CA GLN A 618 2.54 -46.29 -18.51
C GLN A 618 3.18 -46.37 -17.11
N ASN A 619 4.32 -47.01 -16.99
CA ASN A 619 5.10 -47.19 -15.76
C ASN A 619 6.04 -46.02 -15.44
N LEU A 620 6.11 -44.97 -16.26
CA LEU A 620 6.86 -43.77 -15.92
C LEU A 620 6.20 -43.05 -14.75
N ASP A 621 7.00 -42.49 -13.84
CA ASP A 621 6.53 -41.70 -12.71
C ASP A 621 5.65 -40.52 -13.18
N GLU A 622 4.53 -40.26 -12.49
CA GLU A 622 3.56 -39.25 -12.92
C GLU A 622 4.16 -37.82 -12.94
N LYS A 623 5.10 -37.49 -12.03
CA LYS A 623 5.79 -36.19 -12.03
C LYS A 623 6.61 -36.04 -13.32
N LEU A 624 7.34 -37.09 -13.70
CA LEU A 624 8.10 -37.12 -14.95
C LEU A 624 7.19 -37.09 -16.18
N LYS A 625 6.01 -37.74 -16.15
CA LYS A 625 5.03 -37.66 -17.25
C LYS A 625 4.54 -36.23 -17.47
N GLU A 626 4.23 -35.52 -16.39
CA GLU A 626 3.80 -34.12 -16.46
C GLU A 626 4.94 -33.19 -16.92
N GLU A 627 6.18 -33.40 -16.45
CA GLU A 627 7.35 -32.66 -16.93
C GLU A 627 7.52 -32.81 -18.46
N VAL A 628 7.38 -34.03 -19.00
CA VAL A 628 7.46 -34.27 -20.44
C VAL A 628 6.34 -33.55 -21.21
N LYS A 629 5.11 -33.54 -20.68
CA LYS A 629 3.98 -32.84 -21.31
C LYS A 629 4.18 -31.33 -21.31
N GLU A 630 4.64 -30.77 -20.20
CA GLU A 630 4.83 -29.33 -20.06
C GLU A 630 5.98 -28.85 -20.95
N LEU A 631 7.11 -29.56 -21.00
CA LEU A 631 8.20 -29.22 -21.93
C LEU A 631 7.76 -29.21 -23.40
N LYS A 632 6.92 -30.16 -23.81
CA LYS A 632 6.35 -30.19 -25.17
C LYS A 632 5.48 -28.98 -25.49
N LYS A 633 4.91 -28.32 -24.48
CA LYS A 633 4.06 -27.13 -24.61
C LYS A 633 4.86 -25.83 -24.49
N GLU A 634 5.88 -25.80 -23.64
CA GLU A 634 6.69 -24.60 -23.38
C GLU A 634 7.76 -24.35 -24.45
N ILE A 635 8.30 -25.39 -25.08
CA ILE A 635 9.31 -25.20 -26.15
C ILE A 635 8.76 -24.41 -27.34
N PRO A 636 7.56 -24.69 -27.90
CA PRO A 636 6.98 -23.86 -28.96
C PRO A 636 6.80 -22.39 -28.55
N LYS A 637 6.37 -22.13 -27.32
CA LYS A 637 6.23 -20.76 -26.79
C LYS A 637 7.59 -20.07 -26.67
N PHE A 638 8.59 -20.78 -26.15
CA PHE A 638 9.97 -20.31 -26.06
C PHE A 638 10.49 -19.87 -27.43
N ILE A 639 10.24 -20.66 -28.49
CA ILE A 639 10.69 -20.32 -29.85
C ILE A 639 10.02 -19.04 -30.35
N ASN A 640 8.70 -18.90 -30.17
CA ASN A 640 8.00 -17.67 -30.53
C ASN A 640 8.53 -16.45 -29.78
N HIS A 641 8.72 -16.57 -28.46
CA HIS A 641 9.24 -15.49 -27.62
C HIS A 641 10.68 -15.10 -27.99
N SER A 642 11.56 -16.09 -28.18
CA SER A 642 12.95 -15.87 -28.56
C SER A 642 13.07 -15.23 -29.93
N THR A 643 12.19 -15.60 -30.86
CA THR A 643 12.12 -15.01 -32.21
C THR A 643 11.69 -13.54 -32.15
N SER A 644 10.72 -13.20 -31.30
CA SER A 644 10.35 -11.80 -30.99
C SER A 644 11.53 -11.00 -30.42
N ILE A 645 12.25 -11.54 -29.41
CA ILE A 645 13.42 -10.87 -28.82
C ILE A 645 14.54 -10.66 -29.86
N LEU A 646 14.80 -11.66 -30.70
CA LEU A 646 15.78 -11.57 -31.79
C LEU A 646 15.37 -10.53 -32.83
N SER A 647 14.07 -10.36 -33.09
CA SER A 647 13.57 -9.33 -34.00
C SER A 647 13.76 -7.92 -33.42
N ILE A 648 13.52 -7.75 -32.12
CA ILE A 648 13.83 -6.51 -31.38
C ILE A 648 15.34 -6.23 -31.40
N THR A 649 16.16 -7.25 -31.14
CA THR A 649 17.63 -7.16 -31.26
C THR A 649 18.06 -6.75 -32.67
N LEU A 650 17.38 -7.24 -33.72
CA LEU A 650 17.64 -6.83 -35.09
C LEU A 650 17.33 -5.34 -35.31
N ILE A 651 16.23 -4.83 -34.74
CA ILE A 651 15.83 -3.43 -34.79
C ILE A 651 16.86 -2.54 -34.09
N ASP A 652 17.19 -2.85 -32.83
CA ASP A 652 18.04 -2.02 -31.97
C ASP A 652 19.52 -2.05 -32.39
N GLY A 653 19.98 -3.19 -32.93
CA GLY A 653 21.39 -3.35 -33.31
C GLY A 653 22.33 -3.46 -32.13
N ASP A 654 21.84 -4.03 -31.03
CA ASP A 654 22.64 -4.29 -29.83
C ASP A 654 23.91 -5.06 -30.15
N ILE A 655 25.02 -4.57 -29.59
CA ILE A 655 26.36 -5.11 -29.78
C ILE A 655 26.78 -5.81 -28.49
N TYR A 656 26.89 -7.13 -28.55
CA TYR A 656 27.17 -8.00 -27.41
C TYR A 656 28.64 -8.41 -27.34
N SER A 657 29.14 -8.72 -26.15
CA SER A 657 30.45 -9.38 -26.00
C SER A 657 30.38 -10.80 -26.56
N TYR A 658 31.54 -11.33 -26.98
CA TYR A 658 31.62 -12.74 -27.38
C TYR A 658 31.21 -13.69 -26.25
N ASP A 659 31.54 -13.38 -25.00
CA ASP A 659 31.18 -14.22 -23.85
C ASP A 659 29.66 -14.36 -23.70
N LEU A 660 28.92 -13.24 -23.83
CA LEU A 660 27.46 -13.27 -23.81
C LEU A 660 26.91 -14.02 -25.03
N PHE A 661 27.46 -13.76 -26.22
CA PHE A 661 27.04 -14.44 -27.43
C PHE A 661 27.21 -15.97 -27.30
N LYS A 662 28.34 -16.41 -26.76
CA LYS A 662 28.62 -17.82 -26.52
C LYS A 662 27.63 -18.40 -25.50
N GLU A 663 27.46 -17.74 -24.36
CA GLU A 663 26.55 -18.20 -23.31
C GLU A 663 25.12 -18.37 -23.84
N VAL A 664 24.60 -17.36 -24.55
CA VAL A 664 23.20 -17.35 -25.00
C VAL A 664 23.00 -18.17 -26.27
N PHE A 665 23.87 -18.06 -27.26
CA PHE A 665 23.64 -18.59 -28.62
C PHE A 665 24.49 -19.80 -28.97
N ILE A 666 25.38 -20.26 -28.09
CA ILE A 666 26.17 -21.48 -28.31
C ILE A 666 25.86 -22.50 -27.23
N ASP A 667 25.97 -22.11 -25.96
CA ASP A 667 25.86 -23.02 -24.82
C ASP A 667 24.40 -23.38 -24.50
N ASN A 668 23.43 -22.50 -24.79
CA ASN A 668 22.00 -22.81 -24.73
C ASN A 668 21.53 -23.49 -26.03
N TYR A 669 21.25 -24.79 -25.97
CA TYR A 669 20.90 -25.61 -27.13
C TYR A 669 19.66 -25.13 -27.91
N LEU A 670 18.65 -24.57 -27.23
CA LEU A 670 17.44 -24.06 -27.88
C LEU A 670 17.75 -22.80 -28.71
N MET A 671 18.53 -21.88 -28.14
CA MET A 671 18.97 -20.65 -28.80
C MET A 671 20.03 -20.91 -29.87
N ASN A 672 20.88 -21.90 -29.66
CA ASN A 672 21.93 -22.33 -30.60
C ASN A 672 21.38 -22.61 -31.99
N LYS A 673 20.25 -23.34 -32.03
CA LYS A 673 19.59 -23.68 -33.28
C LYS A 673 18.92 -22.48 -33.96
N LEU A 674 18.40 -21.51 -33.19
CA LEU A 674 17.94 -20.25 -33.76
C LEU A 674 19.13 -19.51 -34.39
N ALA A 675 20.23 -19.38 -33.64
CA ALA A 675 21.42 -18.65 -34.05
C ALA A 675 22.11 -19.21 -35.29
N SER A 676 22.06 -20.53 -35.50
CA SER A 676 22.71 -21.19 -36.64
C SER A 676 22.06 -20.87 -37.99
N SER A 677 20.82 -20.39 -38.00
CA SER A 677 20.10 -19.94 -39.21
C SER A 677 20.30 -18.45 -39.51
N LEU A 678 20.94 -17.72 -38.59
CA LEU A 678 21.07 -16.27 -38.64
C LEU A 678 22.47 -15.83 -39.07
N ILE A 679 22.53 -14.62 -39.61
CA ILE A 679 23.77 -13.96 -40.00
C ILE A 679 24.13 -12.90 -38.96
N TRP A 680 25.41 -12.87 -38.60
CA TRP A 680 25.95 -12.04 -37.54
C TRP A 680 27.05 -11.13 -38.06
N ASN A 681 27.18 -9.94 -37.49
CA ASN A 681 28.33 -9.06 -37.68
C ASN A 681 29.38 -9.36 -36.62
N LEU A 682 30.64 -9.45 -37.03
CA LEU A 682 31.77 -9.48 -36.13
C LEU A 682 32.41 -8.09 -36.09
N TYR A 683 32.69 -7.59 -34.89
CA TYR A 683 33.32 -6.31 -34.67
C TYR A 683 34.67 -6.45 -33.97
N ASP A 684 35.56 -5.50 -34.25
CA ASP A 684 36.78 -5.30 -33.47
C ASP A 684 36.49 -4.60 -32.13
N LYS A 685 37.55 -4.39 -31.35
CA LYS A 685 37.49 -3.71 -30.05
C LYS A 685 36.97 -2.26 -30.12
N ASP A 686 37.08 -1.62 -31.29
CA ASP A 686 36.67 -0.25 -31.55
C ASP A 686 35.25 -0.20 -32.18
N LYS A 687 34.53 -1.34 -32.14
CA LYS A 687 33.18 -1.52 -32.71
C LYS A 687 33.11 -1.24 -34.21
N LYS A 688 34.17 -1.53 -34.97
CA LYS A 688 34.15 -1.52 -36.43
C LYS A 688 33.87 -2.92 -36.97
N ILE A 689 32.99 -3.02 -37.96
CA ILE A 689 32.64 -4.29 -38.60
C ILE A 689 33.89 -4.85 -39.30
N ILE A 690 34.27 -6.07 -38.93
CA ILE A 690 35.34 -6.86 -39.55
C ILE A 690 34.75 -7.63 -40.73
N THR A 691 33.70 -8.41 -40.48
CA THR A 691 33.03 -9.25 -41.47
C THR A 691 31.62 -9.66 -41.01
N THR A 692 30.85 -10.23 -41.92
CA THR A 692 29.64 -10.99 -41.56
C THR A 692 29.97 -12.48 -41.49
N PHE A 693 29.32 -13.22 -40.60
CA PHE A 693 29.54 -14.64 -40.43
C PHE A 693 28.26 -15.39 -40.07
N ARG A 694 28.29 -16.70 -40.26
CA ARG A 694 27.29 -17.64 -39.76
C ARG A 694 27.98 -18.65 -38.85
N TYR A 695 27.29 -19.01 -37.77
CA TYR A 695 27.65 -20.10 -36.87
C TYR A 695 27.01 -21.42 -37.36
N SER A 696 27.79 -22.49 -37.48
CA SER A 696 27.32 -23.76 -38.07
C SER A 696 26.74 -24.78 -37.07
N ALA A 697 26.48 -24.38 -35.82
CA ALA A 697 26.02 -25.25 -34.71
C ALA A 697 27.02 -26.33 -34.23
N ASP A 698 28.20 -26.44 -34.86
CA ASP A 698 29.27 -27.39 -34.52
C ASP A 698 30.51 -26.72 -33.89
N GLY A 699 30.42 -25.43 -33.58
CA GLY A 699 31.55 -24.63 -33.12
C GLY A 699 32.29 -23.86 -34.22
N SER A 700 32.00 -24.10 -35.50
CA SER A 700 32.64 -23.40 -36.63
C SER A 700 31.90 -22.11 -37.02
N TYR A 701 32.69 -21.16 -37.52
CA TYR A 701 32.21 -19.88 -38.05
C TYR A 701 32.76 -19.68 -39.45
N SER A 702 31.91 -19.34 -40.41
CA SER A 702 32.34 -19.03 -41.77
C SER A 702 31.72 -17.73 -42.27
N ASN A 703 32.40 -17.03 -43.17
CA ASN A 703 31.88 -15.84 -43.83
C ASN A 703 31.04 -16.21 -45.08
N CYS A 704 30.64 -15.22 -45.87
CA CYS A 704 29.84 -15.42 -47.09
C CYS A 704 30.61 -16.06 -48.25
N ASP A 705 31.93 -16.23 -48.11
CA ASP A 705 32.85 -16.83 -49.08
C ASP A 705 33.39 -18.20 -48.59
N ASP A 706 32.78 -18.79 -47.55
CA ASP A 706 33.18 -20.06 -46.91
C ASP A 706 34.58 -20.02 -46.27
N GLU A 707 35.12 -18.84 -45.99
CA GLU A 707 36.36 -18.70 -45.23
C GLU A 707 36.10 -18.77 -43.73
N ASP A 708 36.96 -19.49 -43.01
CA ASP A 708 36.91 -19.62 -41.55
C ASP A 708 37.06 -18.25 -40.86
N VAL A 709 36.14 -17.94 -39.95
CA VAL A 709 36.15 -16.71 -39.15
C VAL A 709 36.66 -17.02 -37.74
N LYS A 710 37.71 -16.32 -37.31
CA LYS A 710 38.23 -16.43 -35.93
C LYS A 710 37.61 -15.35 -35.05
N ILE A 711 37.02 -15.78 -33.94
CA ILE A 711 36.41 -14.90 -32.94
C ILE A 711 37.19 -15.02 -31.62
N ASN A 712 37.64 -13.88 -31.11
CA ASN A 712 38.40 -13.77 -29.87
C ASN A 712 37.54 -13.13 -28.77
N SER A 713 37.95 -13.24 -27.50
CA SER A 713 37.22 -12.67 -26.34
C SER A 713 37.00 -11.16 -26.40
N ASN A 714 37.86 -10.42 -27.12
CA ASN A 714 37.77 -8.97 -27.26
C ASN A 714 36.93 -8.53 -28.47
N ASN A 715 36.35 -9.47 -29.22
CA ASN A 715 35.43 -9.16 -30.30
C ASN A 715 34.02 -8.92 -29.76
N PHE A 716 33.27 -8.14 -30.51
CA PHE A 716 31.84 -7.95 -30.27
C PHE A 716 31.03 -8.50 -31.43
N ILE A 717 29.77 -8.85 -31.15
CA ILE A 717 28.88 -9.49 -32.10
C ILE A 717 27.52 -8.80 -32.06
N SER A 718 26.95 -8.54 -33.23
CA SER A 718 25.54 -8.13 -33.34
C SER A 718 24.86 -8.93 -34.43
N LEU A 719 23.54 -8.95 -34.40
CA LEU A 719 22.76 -9.55 -35.45
C LEU A 719 22.85 -8.67 -36.72
N ALA A 720 23.21 -9.24 -37.87
CA ALA A 720 23.44 -8.46 -39.09
C ALA A 720 22.13 -7.99 -39.73
N THR A 721 22.04 -6.73 -40.15
CA THR A 721 20.89 -6.24 -40.93
C THR A 721 21.29 -5.99 -42.39
N PRO A 722 20.40 -6.23 -43.39
CA PRO A 722 20.69 -5.87 -44.78
C PRO A 722 21.00 -4.39 -44.98
N ALA A 723 20.57 -3.51 -44.06
CA ALA A 723 20.90 -2.08 -44.10
C ALA A 723 22.41 -1.81 -43.97
N GLU A 724 23.17 -2.74 -43.40
CA GLU A 724 24.62 -2.65 -43.16
C GLU A 724 25.43 -3.47 -44.18
N MET A 725 24.77 -4.19 -45.09
CA MET A 725 25.39 -5.06 -46.09
C MET A 725 25.14 -4.56 -47.51
N ASP A 726 26.13 -4.70 -48.38
CA ASP A 726 25.95 -4.53 -49.81
C ASP A 726 25.12 -5.68 -50.41
N ASN A 727 24.52 -5.45 -51.58
CA ASN A 727 23.62 -6.43 -52.20
C ASN A 727 24.34 -7.73 -52.61
N LYS A 728 25.62 -7.67 -52.99
CA LYS A 728 26.39 -8.86 -53.37
C LYS A 728 26.60 -9.77 -52.16
N THR A 729 26.91 -9.20 -51.00
CA THR A 729 27.04 -9.93 -49.73
C THR A 729 25.71 -10.59 -49.33
N ILE A 730 24.59 -9.87 -49.46
CA ILE A 730 23.25 -10.42 -49.18
C ILE A 730 22.90 -11.58 -50.11
N ASP A 731 23.15 -11.43 -51.41
CA ASP A 731 22.85 -12.48 -52.39
C ASP A 731 23.69 -13.74 -52.16
N LYS A 732 24.95 -13.60 -51.74
CA LYS A 732 25.78 -14.73 -51.32
C LYS A 732 25.19 -15.45 -50.11
N TRP A 733 24.81 -14.70 -49.07
CA TRP A 733 24.20 -15.29 -47.87
C TRP A 733 22.89 -16.01 -48.17
N ARG A 734 22.02 -15.43 -49.01
CA ARG A 734 20.77 -16.08 -49.43
C ARG A 734 21.02 -17.40 -50.15
N LYS A 735 21.89 -17.40 -51.17
CA LYS A 735 22.27 -18.64 -51.87
C LYS A 735 22.83 -19.68 -50.92
N LYS A 736 23.64 -19.26 -49.94
CA LYS A 736 24.21 -20.15 -48.94
C LYS A 736 23.13 -20.76 -48.05
N LEU A 737 22.20 -19.96 -47.53
CA LEU A 737 21.07 -20.48 -46.75
C LEU A 737 20.19 -21.45 -47.56
N GLU A 738 19.93 -21.15 -48.84
CA GLU A 738 19.22 -22.05 -49.76
C GLU A 738 19.98 -23.37 -49.97
N ASN A 739 21.30 -23.32 -50.22
CA ASN A 739 22.13 -24.51 -50.42
C ASN A 739 22.19 -25.43 -49.19
N TYR A 740 22.06 -24.86 -47.99
CA TYR A 740 21.99 -25.63 -46.74
C TYR A 740 20.55 -25.99 -46.32
N GLU A 741 19.54 -25.63 -47.13
CA GLU A 741 18.12 -25.83 -46.82
C GLU A 741 17.71 -25.20 -45.48
N LEU A 742 18.28 -24.04 -45.15
CA LEU A 742 18.03 -23.35 -43.89
C LEU A 742 17.01 -22.23 -44.04
N SER A 743 15.96 -22.32 -43.23
CA SER A 743 14.99 -21.26 -43.01
C SER A 743 15.44 -20.35 -41.87
N GLN A 744 15.38 -19.03 -42.07
CA GLN A 744 15.63 -18.07 -41.00
C GLN A 744 14.44 -18.00 -40.05
N SER A 745 14.71 -17.99 -38.74
CA SER A 745 13.67 -17.84 -37.71
C SER A 745 13.03 -16.45 -37.70
N ILE A 746 13.73 -15.44 -38.18
CA ILE A 746 13.27 -14.06 -38.32
C ILE A 746 13.45 -13.57 -39.77
N ASN A 747 12.70 -12.53 -40.15
CA ASN A 747 12.76 -11.88 -41.46
C ASN A 747 14.02 -11.02 -41.65
N GLN A 748 15.21 -11.62 -41.52
CA GLN A 748 16.49 -10.91 -41.60
C GLN A 748 16.91 -10.63 -43.06
N LEU A 749 16.89 -11.64 -43.94
CA LEU A 749 17.31 -11.51 -45.34
C LEU A 749 16.14 -11.62 -46.32
N THR A 750 14.91 -11.28 -45.91
CA THR A 750 13.69 -11.36 -46.74
C THR A 750 13.82 -10.59 -48.06
N LEU A 751 13.29 -11.15 -49.15
CA LEU A 751 13.45 -10.64 -50.52
C LEU A 751 12.52 -9.46 -50.81
N ILE A 752 12.90 -8.27 -50.32
CA ILE A 752 12.14 -7.03 -50.49
C ILE A 752 12.98 -5.98 -51.22
N LYS A 753 12.43 -5.38 -52.27
CA LYS A 753 13.09 -4.31 -53.05
C LYS A 753 12.90 -2.95 -52.39
N LEU A 754 13.78 -2.64 -51.43
CA LEU A 754 13.86 -1.31 -50.81
C LEU A 754 15.04 -0.50 -51.37
N ASP A 755 14.80 0.77 -51.71
CA ASP A 755 15.87 1.71 -51.99
C ASP A 755 16.57 2.11 -50.68
N LYS A 756 17.61 1.36 -50.31
CA LYS A 756 18.44 1.60 -49.11
C LYS A 756 19.04 3.01 -49.07
N LYS A 757 19.21 3.67 -50.23
CA LYS A 757 19.75 5.03 -50.31
C LYS A 757 18.68 6.10 -50.08
N ASN A 758 17.39 5.74 -50.12
CA ASN A 758 16.28 6.69 -49.97
C ASN A 758 15.09 6.11 -49.19
N LEU A 759 15.32 5.68 -47.95
CA LEU A 759 14.28 5.11 -47.08
C LEU A 759 13.13 6.09 -46.80
N LYS A 760 13.36 7.40 -46.84
CA LYS A 760 12.29 8.42 -46.71
C LYS A 760 11.24 8.30 -47.82
N LYS A 761 11.64 7.90 -49.04
CA LYS A 761 10.71 7.63 -50.15
C LYS A 761 9.90 6.35 -49.89
N GLU A 762 10.55 5.32 -49.36
CA GLU A 762 9.91 4.04 -49.05
C GLU A 762 8.87 4.18 -47.92
N ILE A 763 9.16 4.96 -46.86
CA ILE A 763 8.19 5.28 -45.79
C ILE A 763 6.91 5.91 -46.36
N LYS A 764 7.00 6.79 -47.37
CA LYS A 764 5.82 7.44 -47.96
C LYS A 764 4.83 6.45 -48.58
N LYS A 765 5.29 5.29 -49.04
CA LYS A 765 4.43 4.24 -49.62
C LYS A 765 3.54 3.56 -48.58
N ILE A 766 3.94 3.56 -47.30
CA ILE A 766 3.24 2.87 -46.20
C ILE A 766 2.79 3.81 -45.09
N LYS A 767 2.74 5.13 -45.35
CA LYS A 767 2.38 6.12 -44.32
C LYS A 767 0.98 5.86 -43.75
N SER A 768 0.10 5.27 -44.55
CA SER A 768 -1.22 4.75 -44.17
C SER A 768 -1.38 3.37 -44.80
N ILE A 769 -1.71 2.36 -44.00
CA ILE A 769 -2.00 1.01 -44.48
C ILE A 769 -3.33 0.53 -43.89
N GLU A 770 -4.09 -0.27 -44.63
CA GLU A 770 -5.32 -0.89 -44.15
C GLU A 770 -5.03 -2.34 -43.73
N ALA A 771 -5.41 -2.73 -42.52
CA ALA A 771 -5.30 -4.10 -42.04
C ALA A 771 -6.36 -4.39 -40.98
N SER A 772 -6.59 -5.67 -40.63
CA SER A 772 -7.53 -5.97 -39.53
C SER A 772 -7.01 -5.46 -38.19
N TYR A 773 -7.92 -5.07 -37.29
CA TYR A 773 -7.58 -4.64 -35.94
C TYR A 773 -6.78 -5.71 -35.18
N GLY A 774 -7.08 -6.98 -35.41
CA GLY A 774 -6.34 -8.11 -34.89
C GLY A 774 -4.88 -8.18 -35.38
N ALA A 775 -4.63 -7.91 -36.67
CA ALA A 775 -3.28 -7.84 -37.22
C ALA A 775 -2.49 -6.66 -36.63
N PHE A 776 -3.14 -5.50 -36.46
CA PHE A 776 -2.56 -4.32 -35.81
C PHE A 776 -2.10 -4.64 -34.37
N LYS A 777 -2.96 -5.27 -33.56
CA LYS A 777 -2.60 -5.70 -32.19
C LYS A 777 -1.53 -6.78 -32.18
N ALA A 778 -1.60 -7.74 -33.10
CA ALA A 778 -0.63 -8.83 -33.18
C ALA A 778 0.78 -8.32 -33.52
N PHE A 779 0.89 -7.33 -34.41
CA PHE A 779 2.16 -6.67 -34.73
C PHE A 779 2.72 -5.97 -33.49
N ALA A 780 1.92 -5.11 -32.84
CA ALA A 780 2.34 -4.39 -31.64
C ALA A 780 2.82 -5.34 -30.53
N LYS A 781 2.07 -6.42 -30.29
CA LYS A 781 2.44 -7.45 -29.31
C LYS A 781 3.73 -8.19 -29.67
N ARG A 782 3.93 -8.53 -30.95
CA ARG A 782 5.11 -9.28 -31.41
C ARG A 782 6.41 -8.54 -31.16
N TYR A 783 6.40 -7.22 -31.32
CA TYR A 783 7.58 -6.36 -31.17
C TYR A 783 7.58 -5.56 -29.87
N ASP A 784 6.80 -5.99 -28.87
CA ASP A 784 6.77 -5.42 -27.51
C ASP A 784 6.51 -3.90 -27.47
N MET A 785 5.61 -3.45 -28.34
CA MET A 785 5.22 -2.04 -28.42
C MET A 785 4.23 -1.69 -27.31
N TYR A 786 4.47 -0.60 -26.59
CA TYR A 786 3.59 -0.16 -25.50
C TYR A 786 2.58 0.89 -25.97
N THR A 787 1.48 1.03 -25.25
CA THR A 787 0.51 2.10 -25.44
C THR A 787 0.15 2.71 -24.08
N ASN A 788 0.00 4.04 -24.06
CA ASN A 788 -0.48 4.78 -22.90
C ASN A 788 -1.96 5.17 -23.05
N ASP A 789 -2.59 4.81 -24.17
CA ASP A 789 -3.95 5.19 -24.47
C ASP A 789 -4.93 4.31 -23.69
N VAL A 790 -5.88 4.96 -23.03
CA VAL A 790 -7.00 4.30 -22.37
C VAL A 790 -8.23 4.49 -23.26
N PHE A 791 -8.89 3.39 -23.61
CA PHE A 791 -10.14 3.41 -24.38
C PHE A 791 -11.12 4.42 -23.75
N GLY A 792 -11.50 5.45 -24.51
CA GLY A 792 -12.51 6.44 -24.11
C GLY A 792 -12.07 7.91 -24.00
N TYR A 793 -10.78 8.26 -24.19
CA TYR A 793 -10.34 9.67 -24.11
C TYR A 793 -9.97 10.32 -25.45
N ASN A 794 -9.57 9.52 -26.43
CA ASN A 794 -9.41 9.85 -27.84
C ASN A 794 -9.63 8.53 -28.56
N ASP A 795 -10.50 8.45 -29.56
CA ASP A 795 -10.78 7.22 -30.33
C ASP A 795 -9.58 6.81 -31.21
N THR A 796 -8.37 6.87 -30.70
CA THR A 796 -7.10 6.56 -31.36
C THR A 796 -6.22 5.79 -30.40
N ILE A 797 -5.78 4.62 -30.83
CA ILE A 797 -4.76 3.84 -30.13
C ILE A 797 -3.44 4.01 -30.87
N THR A 798 -2.41 4.39 -30.13
CA THR A 798 -1.03 4.50 -30.58
C THR A 798 -0.16 3.49 -29.85
N TYR A 799 0.45 2.60 -30.61
CA TYR A 799 1.54 1.76 -30.12
C TYR A 799 2.87 2.40 -30.43
N THR A 800 3.78 2.38 -29.45
CA THR A 800 5.09 3.03 -29.50
C THR A 800 6.19 2.00 -29.24
N PHE A 801 7.21 2.02 -30.08
CA PHE A 801 8.47 1.31 -29.87
C PHE A 801 9.61 2.34 -29.69
N PRO A 802 10.24 2.40 -28.51
CA PRO A 802 11.44 3.20 -28.29
C PRO A 802 12.70 2.34 -28.50
N ALA A 803 13.54 2.70 -29.46
CA ALA A 803 14.82 2.04 -29.65
C ALA A 803 15.83 2.44 -28.57
N ASN A 804 16.82 1.57 -28.33
CA ASN A 804 17.90 1.83 -27.36
C ASN A 804 18.70 3.11 -27.65
N ASP A 805 18.76 3.52 -28.91
CA ASP A 805 19.47 4.72 -29.37
C ASP A 805 18.58 5.99 -29.40
N GLY A 806 17.34 5.88 -28.88
CA GLY A 806 16.35 6.93 -28.72
C GLY A 806 15.49 7.21 -29.95
N ASP A 807 15.67 6.50 -31.07
CA ASP A 807 14.74 6.59 -32.20
C ASP A 807 13.39 5.95 -31.81
N ILE A 808 12.29 6.49 -32.35
CA ILE A 808 10.94 6.08 -31.97
C ILE A 808 10.16 5.69 -33.22
N PHE A 809 9.49 4.54 -33.16
CA PHE A 809 8.52 4.10 -34.15
C PHE A 809 7.13 4.09 -33.52
N THR A 810 6.14 4.64 -34.23
CA THR A 810 4.74 4.62 -33.79
C THR A 810 3.81 4.14 -34.88
N MET A 811 2.79 3.39 -34.48
CA MET A 811 1.65 3.07 -35.32
C MET A 811 0.35 3.43 -34.60
N SER A 812 -0.51 4.19 -35.27
CA SER A 812 -1.73 4.74 -34.69
C SER A 812 -2.93 4.39 -35.56
N SER A 813 -4.04 4.02 -34.94
CA SER A 813 -5.30 3.78 -35.65
C SER A 813 -6.49 4.30 -34.85
N LYS A 814 -7.54 4.72 -35.55
CA LYS A 814 -8.79 5.15 -34.90
C LYS A 814 -9.67 3.94 -34.61
N VAL A 815 -9.90 3.66 -33.33
CA VAL A 815 -10.66 2.51 -32.85
C VAL A 815 -11.40 2.87 -31.56
N ASP A 816 -12.56 2.25 -31.35
CA ASP A 816 -13.40 2.43 -30.16
C ASP A 816 -13.57 1.09 -29.40
N ALA A 817 -14.47 1.08 -28.40
CA ALA A 817 -14.71 -0.10 -27.58
C ALA A 817 -15.48 -1.22 -28.31
N ASP A 818 -16.13 -0.90 -29.43
CA ASP A 818 -16.99 -1.81 -30.19
C ASP A 818 -16.28 -2.38 -31.43
N THR A 819 -15.08 -1.89 -31.76
CA THR A 819 -14.28 -2.34 -32.90
C THR A 819 -13.95 -3.84 -32.81
N GLU A 820 -14.40 -4.62 -33.79
CA GLU A 820 -14.22 -6.08 -33.80
C GLU A 820 -12.81 -6.50 -34.23
N TYR A 821 -12.37 -7.71 -33.83
CA TYR A 821 -11.01 -8.19 -34.08
C TYR A 821 -10.67 -8.32 -35.58
N ASP A 822 -11.65 -8.65 -36.42
CA ASP A 822 -11.46 -8.84 -37.86
C ASP A 822 -11.80 -7.59 -38.68
N GLU A 823 -12.23 -6.50 -38.03
CA GLU A 823 -12.61 -5.25 -38.68
C GLU A 823 -11.38 -4.54 -39.30
N PRO A 824 -11.48 -4.06 -40.56
CA PRO A 824 -10.41 -3.30 -41.20
C PRO A 824 -10.24 -1.92 -40.55
N VAL A 825 -9.00 -1.54 -40.27
CA VAL A 825 -8.65 -0.25 -39.67
C VAL A 825 -7.50 0.42 -40.43
N ASP A 826 -7.55 1.74 -40.53
CA ASP A 826 -6.48 2.56 -41.10
C ASP A 826 -5.36 2.76 -40.08
N ILE A 827 -4.16 2.28 -40.38
CA ILE A 827 -2.98 2.39 -39.53
C ILE A 827 -2.05 3.45 -40.11
N THR A 828 -1.87 4.53 -39.36
CA THR A 828 -0.87 5.58 -39.63
C THR A 828 0.47 5.21 -39.04
N ILE A 829 1.55 5.33 -39.81
CA ILE A 829 2.91 4.97 -39.40
C ILE A 829 3.81 6.21 -39.35
N ASP A 830 4.60 6.33 -38.28
CA ASP A 830 5.55 7.42 -38.11
C ASP A 830 6.89 6.96 -37.50
N PHE A 831 7.96 7.63 -37.92
CA PHE A 831 9.32 7.42 -37.43
C PHE A 831 9.87 8.77 -36.95
N LYS A 832 10.31 8.82 -35.69
CA LYS A 832 10.88 10.02 -35.07
C LYS A 832 12.31 9.73 -34.66
N LYS A 833 13.18 10.72 -34.88
CA LYS A 833 14.58 10.65 -34.44
C LYS A 833 14.70 10.97 -32.97
N SER A 834 15.72 10.41 -32.33
CA SER A 834 16.22 10.89 -31.04
C SER A 834 16.59 12.38 -31.12
N GLU A 835 16.34 13.14 -30.05
CA GLU A 835 16.60 14.60 -29.99
C GLU A 835 18.06 14.95 -30.32
N ASN A 836 18.99 14.06 -29.95
CA ASN A 836 20.44 14.24 -30.12
C ASN A 836 20.98 13.77 -31.47
N LYS A 837 20.13 13.22 -32.35
CA LYS A 837 20.54 12.73 -33.67
C LYS A 837 20.22 13.71 -34.79
N LYS A 838 21.08 13.73 -35.81
CA LYS A 838 20.81 14.47 -37.05
C LYS A 838 19.73 13.80 -37.90
N GLU A 839 19.79 12.47 -38.00
CA GLU A 839 18.87 11.64 -38.78
C GLU A 839 18.51 10.34 -38.03
N ILE A 840 17.41 9.71 -38.43
CA ILE A 840 16.95 8.42 -37.90
C ILE A 840 17.90 7.32 -38.40
N SER A 841 18.16 6.31 -37.57
CA SER A 841 18.96 5.14 -37.94
C SER A 841 18.40 4.43 -39.18
N ASN A 842 19.24 4.27 -40.22
CA ASN A 842 18.86 3.54 -41.43
C ASN A 842 18.54 2.06 -41.13
N ARG A 843 19.25 1.46 -40.18
CA ARG A 843 18.98 0.10 -39.68
C ARG A 843 17.57 0.01 -39.10
N PHE A 844 17.24 0.95 -38.20
CA PHE A 844 15.95 1.01 -37.52
C PHE A 844 14.79 1.09 -38.52
N VAL A 845 14.87 2.06 -39.44
CA VAL A 845 13.85 2.25 -40.49
C VAL A 845 13.76 1.05 -41.42
N TYR A 846 14.89 0.57 -41.94
CA TYR A 846 14.90 -0.54 -42.89
C TYR A 846 14.30 -1.81 -42.27
N THR A 847 14.67 -2.13 -41.03
CA THR A 847 14.22 -3.35 -40.35
C THR A 847 12.71 -3.30 -40.09
N PHE A 848 12.19 -2.17 -39.60
CA PHE A 848 10.74 -2.01 -39.43
C PHE A 848 9.99 -2.09 -40.76
N LEU A 849 10.50 -1.49 -41.85
CA LEU A 849 9.90 -1.61 -43.18
C LEU A 849 9.78 -3.07 -43.61
N VAL A 850 10.83 -3.87 -43.43
CA VAL A 850 10.81 -5.31 -43.73
C VAL A 850 9.74 -6.04 -42.92
N PHE A 851 9.65 -5.75 -41.62
CA PHE A 851 8.67 -6.38 -40.74
C PHE A 851 7.24 -5.99 -41.08
N ILE A 852 6.97 -4.70 -41.33
CA ILE A 852 5.65 -4.21 -41.74
C ILE A 852 5.23 -4.85 -43.06
N ILE A 853 6.11 -4.86 -44.06
CA ILE A 853 5.80 -5.43 -45.37
C ILE A 853 5.49 -6.93 -45.26
N SER A 854 6.27 -7.66 -44.46
CA SER A 854 6.04 -9.08 -44.26
C SER A 854 4.76 -9.37 -43.48
N ASP A 855 4.56 -8.70 -42.34
CA ASP A 855 3.46 -9.02 -41.41
C ASP A 855 2.10 -8.55 -41.94
N PHE A 856 2.05 -7.42 -42.65
CA PHE A 856 0.84 -6.92 -43.31
C PHE A 856 0.71 -7.35 -44.78
N ARG A 857 1.62 -8.20 -45.27
CA ARG A 857 1.61 -8.76 -46.64
C ARG A 857 1.56 -7.69 -47.74
N LEU A 858 2.34 -6.62 -47.58
CA LEU A 858 2.36 -5.47 -48.48
C LEU A 858 3.32 -5.65 -49.68
N THR A 859 3.55 -6.89 -50.10
CA THR A 859 4.52 -7.21 -51.16
C THR A 859 4.16 -6.58 -52.50
N ASP A 860 2.88 -6.27 -52.76
CA ASP A 860 2.47 -5.61 -54.00
C ASP A 860 2.88 -4.14 -54.06
N LEU A 861 3.22 -3.52 -52.92
CA LEU A 861 3.70 -2.13 -52.83
C LEU A 861 5.22 -2.00 -53.03
N PHE A 862 5.98 -3.11 -53.02
CA PHE A 862 7.46 -3.14 -52.98
C PHE A 862 8.07 -4.30 -53.78
#